data_AF-A0A6J2Q791-F1
#
_entry.id   AF-A0A6J2Q791-F1
#
_cell.length_a   1.000
_cell.length_b   1.000
_cell.length_c   1.000
_cell.angle_alpha   90.00
_cell.angle_beta   90.00
_cell.angle_gamma   90.00
#
_symmetry.space_group_name_H-M   'P 1'
#
loop_
_entity.id
_entity.type
_entity.pdbx_description
1 polymer ?
#
loop_
_entity_poly.entity_id
_entity_poly.type
_entity_poly.pdbx_seq_one_letter_code
_entity_poly.pdbx_strand_id
1 'polypeptide(L)'
;MMVDSTFAQVGKNLSEAMRILGDGQREPEAGPEKWRFSRASIPGPLHGDGQDVATVLHLVHNLIHDEEEEEDKPSQHRMQNVGEQGHIALLGHSLAAYISVLDRERLRKLTTRILSDTTLWLCRLFSYENGSAYFHEDDRDGLVKVSRLVINARYEEYASEGYAVLSSKQPVIYQSASGRPGLGQHLCSQLGLPLSSLCTVPCNTIFGSQHQMDVALLDKLIKEDIEAGKLPLLLIANAGTPGAGHTDKLARLKDLCDQYSMWLHVEGVNLATLALSQVSSAIMTATRSDSMTLTPGQWLGLPAVTAVTLYRHEDPAMSLAAGLTSSQPVARLRALPLWLSLQYLGHNGIVQKIRHATALSQQLLQKLKAMASIKTSGVVSPIPPISGASLRDVLGSLMLSFVEDEVSSPVVLFKFSQGMSAASSGGSVEGYCAEEKEVLDAFNRWLGEQLVQLVPTSGVDVVELEDEGTCVRFSPLLTAAVLGTQQENIEHLAGKLSELLPVMCTTMCLRQDFREETHRHSPSLTFIEELSWPGLGAVRYEPQAEGMDESRRKQELENINTELLKKLQELDTDIIFSTGPEFGTEEHCIFVGMVTEDVDVSELVDTVAALGRDIEESGRLLENMTEVVRKGILEAELQLQKANEEKLMEEGMLRQLPLVGSVLNWFSPFESSIKGRTFNLAAGSLDSTEGTYSTKAQAGRPSQQETPISSSKKHPGQRLFRRSGAGSDSFSETSSIGQAEEATREGSITPSSCIHPPPSPPAPEEDSHTARDVVAEEIQESSVQVHTQVEEEETSEERQPEGQEVEQSGR
;
A
#
# COMPACT_ATOMS: atom_id res chain seq x y z
N MET A 1 10.07 -32.26 -36.16
CA MET A 1 10.77 -33.39 -35.50
C MET A 1 11.88 -32.95 -34.55
N MET A 2 13.00 -32.32 -34.97
CA MET A 2 14.03 -31.87 -34.00
C MET A 2 13.65 -30.61 -33.18
N VAL A 3 12.65 -29.84 -33.63
CA VAL A 3 12.15 -28.68 -32.89
C VAL A 3 11.23 -29.12 -31.73
N ASP A 4 10.44 -30.17 -31.93
CA ASP A 4 9.44 -30.63 -30.95
C ASP A 4 10.09 -31.15 -29.66
N SER A 5 11.19 -31.88 -29.76
CA SER A 5 11.91 -32.41 -28.60
C SER A 5 12.61 -31.32 -27.78
N THR A 6 13.15 -30.29 -28.42
CA THR A 6 13.77 -29.15 -27.71
C THR A 6 12.71 -28.24 -27.08
N PHE A 7 11.58 -28.01 -27.77
CA PHE A 7 10.45 -27.27 -27.21
C PHE A 7 9.84 -27.97 -25.98
N ALA A 8 9.65 -29.29 -26.06
CA ALA A 8 9.18 -30.10 -24.93
C ALA A 8 10.17 -30.11 -23.75
N GLN A 9 11.48 -30.04 -24.01
CA GLN A 9 12.48 -29.94 -22.94
C GLN A 9 12.51 -28.55 -22.30
N VAL A 10 12.39 -27.47 -23.07
CA VAL A 10 12.26 -26.10 -22.52
C VAL A 10 11.00 -25.98 -21.66
N GLY A 11 9.87 -26.53 -22.11
CA GLY A 11 8.64 -26.57 -21.31
C GLY A 11 8.80 -27.31 -19.98
N LYS A 12 9.50 -28.46 -19.98
CA LYS A 12 9.85 -29.18 -18.74
C LYS A 12 10.75 -28.37 -17.83
N ASN A 13 11.86 -27.85 -18.34
CA ASN A 13 12.81 -27.05 -17.56
C ASN A 13 12.15 -25.80 -16.96
N LEU A 14 11.25 -25.14 -17.70
CA LEU A 14 10.47 -24.01 -17.18
C LEU A 14 9.49 -24.45 -16.08
N SER A 15 8.77 -25.57 -16.27
CA SER A 15 7.87 -26.10 -15.22
C SER A 15 8.62 -26.55 -13.96
N GLU A 16 9.86 -27.03 -14.10
CA GLU A 16 10.72 -27.41 -12.99
C GLU A 16 11.28 -26.19 -12.25
N ALA A 17 11.73 -25.16 -12.97
CA ALA A 17 12.13 -23.89 -12.38
C ALA A 17 10.96 -23.18 -11.68
N MET A 18 9.77 -23.16 -12.30
CA MET A 18 8.55 -22.61 -11.67
C MET A 18 8.12 -23.41 -10.44
N ARG A 19 8.37 -24.73 -10.40
CA ARG A 19 8.15 -25.56 -9.20
C ARG A 19 9.16 -25.22 -8.10
N ILE A 20 10.45 -25.13 -8.42
CA ILE A 20 11.52 -24.77 -7.47
C ILE A 20 11.33 -23.36 -6.88
N LEU A 21 10.81 -22.42 -7.67
CA LEU A 21 10.49 -21.06 -7.21
C LEU A 21 9.09 -20.92 -6.59
N GLY A 22 8.23 -21.93 -6.72
CA GLY A 22 6.84 -21.92 -6.24
C GLY A 22 6.57 -22.78 -5.00
N ASP A 23 7.36 -23.84 -4.78
CA ASP A 23 7.28 -24.74 -3.62
C ASP A 23 7.87 -24.11 -2.34
N GLY A 24 7.44 -22.89 -1.98
CA GLY A 24 7.84 -22.14 -0.77
C GLY A 24 7.39 -22.76 0.57
N GLN A 25 7.21 -24.08 0.62
CA GLN A 25 6.84 -24.86 1.80
C GLN A 25 7.59 -26.21 1.91
N ARG A 26 8.79 -26.33 1.33
CA ARG A 26 9.72 -27.42 1.65
C ARG A 26 11.10 -26.89 2.01
N GLU A 27 11.41 -26.92 3.30
CA GLU A 27 12.80 -26.98 3.74
C GLU A 27 13.48 -28.19 3.06
N PRO A 28 14.65 -28.02 2.42
CA PRO A 28 15.47 -29.15 2.02
C PRO A 28 16.04 -29.83 3.28
N GLU A 29 16.10 -31.16 3.30
CA GLU A 29 16.61 -31.92 4.44
C GLU A 29 18.03 -31.45 4.85
N ALA A 30 18.27 -31.33 6.15
CA ALA A 30 19.39 -30.56 6.70
C ALA A 30 20.79 -31.10 6.32
N GLY A 31 21.35 -30.58 5.24
CA GLY A 31 22.77 -30.67 4.90
C GLY A 31 23.63 -29.78 5.83
N PRO A 32 24.84 -30.21 6.26
CA PRO A 32 25.56 -29.59 7.37
C PRO A 32 26.41 -28.35 7.01
N GLU A 33 25.94 -27.47 6.11
CA GLU A 33 26.58 -26.17 5.84
C GLU A 33 25.58 -25.02 5.98
N LYS A 34 25.57 -24.36 7.15
CA LYS A 34 24.87 -23.09 7.34
C LYS A 34 25.66 -21.96 6.68
N TRP A 35 25.35 -21.67 5.42
CA TRP A 35 25.79 -20.48 4.70
C TRP A 35 25.17 -19.21 5.30
N ARG A 36 25.76 -18.74 6.41
CA ARG A 36 25.41 -17.48 7.09
C ARG A 36 25.87 -16.29 6.23
N PHE A 37 25.07 -15.89 5.25
CA PHE A 37 25.16 -14.56 4.69
C PHE A 37 24.55 -13.58 5.70
N SER A 38 25.39 -12.70 6.26
CA SER A 38 24.96 -11.67 7.22
C SER A 38 25.58 -10.35 6.82
N ARG A 39 24.70 -9.38 6.53
CA ARG A 39 24.96 -7.93 6.46
C ARG A 39 26.15 -7.46 5.60
N ALA A 40 26.27 -8.00 4.39
CA ALA A 40 27.04 -7.38 3.30
C ALA A 40 26.51 -7.81 1.92
N SER A 41 25.56 -7.06 1.36
CA SER A 41 24.95 -7.29 0.03
C SER A 41 25.88 -6.93 -1.16
N ILE A 42 27.20 -6.96 -0.95
CA ILE A 42 28.18 -6.87 -2.03
C ILE A 42 28.39 -8.29 -2.57
N PRO A 43 28.02 -8.59 -3.83
CA PRO A 43 28.25 -9.92 -4.39
C PRO A 43 29.74 -10.24 -4.41
N GLY A 44 30.09 -11.46 -3.99
CA GLY A 44 31.47 -11.96 -4.10
C GLY A 44 31.96 -11.97 -5.54
N PRO A 45 33.29 -12.02 -5.77
CA PRO A 45 33.83 -12.17 -7.11
C PRO A 45 33.25 -13.42 -7.79
N LEU A 46 32.93 -13.30 -9.09
CA LEU A 46 32.39 -14.42 -9.87
C LEU A 46 33.31 -15.65 -9.73
N HIS A 47 32.74 -16.77 -9.30
CA HIS A 47 33.47 -18.01 -9.08
C HIS A 47 34.17 -18.47 -10.37
N GLY A 48 35.39 -19.02 -10.23
CA GLY A 48 36.20 -19.44 -11.38
C GLY A 48 35.65 -20.66 -12.13
N ASP A 49 34.87 -21.49 -11.44
CA ASP A 49 34.16 -22.64 -11.99
C ASP A 49 32.64 -22.37 -12.06
N GLY A 50 31.96 -22.98 -13.03
CA GLY A 50 30.52 -22.87 -13.19
C GLY A 50 29.75 -23.64 -12.11
N GLN A 51 28.69 -23.02 -11.58
CA GLN A 51 27.78 -23.65 -10.61
C GLN A 51 26.69 -24.48 -11.32
N ASP A 52 26.09 -25.43 -10.60
CA ASP A 52 24.96 -26.21 -11.10
C ASP A 52 23.67 -25.37 -11.17
N VAL A 53 22.74 -25.76 -12.05
CA VAL A 53 21.45 -25.08 -12.25
C VAL A 53 20.63 -25.04 -10.97
N ALA A 54 20.63 -26.09 -10.14
CA ALA A 54 19.93 -26.08 -8.86
C ALA A 54 20.55 -25.06 -7.88
N THR A 55 21.88 -24.94 -7.84
CA THR A 55 22.57 -23.93 -7.04
C THR A 55 22.22 -22.51 -7.48
N VAL A 56 22.19 -22.27 -8.80
CA VAL A 56 21.81 -20.96 -9.36
C VAL A 56 20.34 -20.63 -9.09
N LEU A 57 19.43 -21.61 -9.16
CA LEU A 57 18.02 -21.41 -8.79
C LEU A 57 17.84 -21.16 -7.30
N HIS A 58 18.61 -21.80 -6.41
CA HIS A 58 18.61 -21.47 -4.99
C HIS A 58 19.17 -20.06 -4.70
N LEU A 59 20.19 -19.62 -5.42
CA LEU A 59 20.68 -18.23 -5.34
C LEU A 59 19.60 -17.22 -5.75
N VAL A 60 18.86 -17.50 -6.83
CA VAL A 60 17.72 -16.67 -7.25
C VAL A 60 16.58 -16.72 -6.24
N HIS A 61 16.28 -17.88 -5.65
CA HIS A 61 15.28 -18.02 -4.59
C HIS A 61 15.64 -17.17 -3.37
N ASN A 62 16.89 -17.22 -2.90
CA ASN A 62 17.33 -16.43 -1.75
C ASN A 62 17.26 -14.92 -2.06
N LEU A 63 17.72 -14.49 -3.24
CA LEU A 63 17.60 -13.09 -3.70
C LEU A 63 16.16 -12.57 -3.82
N ILE A 64 15.14 -13.45 -3.80
CA ILE A 64 13.71 -13.08 -3.76
C ILE A 64 13.19 -12.94 -2.31
N HIS A 65 13.92 -13.45 -1.32
CA HIS A 65 13.53 -13.50 0.10
C HIS A 65 14.51 -12.77 1.06
N ASP A 66 15.69 -12.33 0.59
CA ASP A 66 16.75 -11.69 1.39
C ASP A 66 16.48 -10.20 1.75
N GLU A 67 15.27 -9.67 1.52
CA GLU A 67 14.91 -8.29 1.87
C GLU A 67 14.57 -8.13 3.37
N GLU A 68 15.65 -7.96 4.13
CA GLU A 68 15.81 -7.35 5.47
C GLU A 68 14.91 -7.80 6.64
N GLU A 69 15.56 -8.31 7.70
CA GLU A 69 15.02 -8.43 9.05
C GLU A 69 14.83 -7.04 9.71
N GLU A 70 13.91 -6.21 9.18
CA GLU A 70 13.29 -5.15 9.99
C GLU A 70 12.22 -5.77 10.88
N GLU A 71 12.40 -5.68 12.19
CA GLU A 71 11.45 -6.21 13.17
C GLU A 71 10.09 -5.47 13.09
N ASP A 72 9.00 -6.19 13.35
CA ASP A 72 7.62 -5.69 13.48
C ASP A 72 6.87 -5.12 12.25
N LYS A 73 7.31 -5.35 11.01
CA LYS A 73 6.42 -5.26 9.82
C LYS A 73 6.48 -6.49 8.92
N PRO A 74 5.43 -7.33 8.87
CA PRO A 74 5.33 -8.42 7.89
C PRO A 74 5.03 -7.84 6.50
N SER A 75 6.07 -7.41 5.78
CA SER A 75 5.93 -6.93 4.41
C SER A 75 5.36 -8.06 3.54
N GLN A 76 4.14 -7.91 3.06
CA GLN A 76 3.46 -8.94 2.26
C GLN A 76 3.95 -8.93 0.81
N HIS A 77 5.26 -9.10 0.62
CA HIS A 77 5.91 -9.36 -0.67
C HIS A 77 5.61 -10.78 -1.18
N ARG A 78 4.32 -11.11 -1.19
CA ARG A 78 3.77 -12.24 -1.90
C ARG A 78 4.06 -12.02 -3.38
N MET A 79 4.79 -12.93 -4.02
CA MET A 79 4.86 -12.99 -5.49
C MET A 79 3.44 -12.82 -6.02
N GLN A 80 3.20 -11.77 -6.82
CA GLN A 80 1.86 -11.46 -7.32
C GLN A 80 1.31 -12.71 -7.99
N ASN A 81 0.14 -13.19 -7.54
CA ASN A 81 -0.43 -14.45 -8.00
C ASN A 81 -0.58 -14.39 -9.52
N VAL A 82 0.32 -15.07 -10.23
CA VAL A 82 0.33 -15.12 -11.69
C VAL A 82 -0.82 -16.02 -12.10
N GLY A 83 -2.01 -15.44 -12.22
CA GLY A 83 -3.18 -16.14 -12.75
C GLY A 83 -2.87 -16.72 -14.13
N GLU A 84 -3.67 -17.69 -14.57
CA GLU A 84 -3.44 -18.46 -15.81
C GLU A 84 -3.12 -17.58 -17.05
N GLN A 85 -3.70 -16.38 -17.09
CA GLN A 85 -3.46 -15.31 -18.06
C GLN A 85 -2.00 -14.83 -18.11
N GLY A 86 -1.36 -14.65 -16.94
CA GLY A 86 0.02 -14.20 -16.81
C GLY A 86 1.05 -15.28 -17.14
N HIS A 87 0.70 -16.56 -16.99
CA HIS A 87 1.53 -17.66 -17.50
C HIS A 87 1.69 -17.57 -19.02
N ILE A 88 0.68 -17.12 -19.77
CA ILE A 88 0.79 -16.89 -21.22
C ILE A 88 1.76 -15.74 -21.55
N ALA A 89 1.80 -14.68 -20.74
CA ALA A 89 2.78 -13.61 -20.90
C ALA A 89 4.23 -14.09 -20.62
N LEU A 90 4.43 -14.85 -19.53
CA LEU A 90 5.72 -15.44 -19.16
C LEU A 90 6.21 -16.46 -20.21
N LEU A 91 5.31 -17.29 -20.74
CA LEU A 91 5.59 -18.16 -21.88
C LEU A 91 5.94 -17.33 -23.12
N GLY A 92 5.25 -16.22 -23.38
CA GLY A 92 5.55 -15.34 -24.50
C GLY A 92 6.95 -14.70 -24.47
N HIS A 93 7.44 -14.32 -23.30
CA HIS A 93 8.82 -13.88 -23.11
C HIS A 93 9.83 -15.01 -23.31
N SER A 94 9.55 -16.18 -22.71
CA SER A 94 10.38 -17.39 -22.89
C SER A 94 10.47 -17.81 -24.36
N LEU A 95 9.36 -17.70 -25.08
CA LEU A 95 9.26 -17.96 -26.51
C LEU A 95 9.95 -16.89 -27.35
N ALA A 96 9.90 -15.60 -26.96
CA ALA A 96 10.65 -14.54 -27.63
C ALA A 96 12.16 -14.81 -27.58
N ALA A 97 12.69 -15.22 -26.41
CA ALA A 97 14.08 -15.62 -26.26
C ALA A 97 14.45 -16.78 -27.20
N TYR A 98 13.65 -17.87 -27.23
CA TYR A 98 13.90 -19.01 -28.12
C TYR A 98 13.78 -18.65 -29.61
N ILE A 99 12.76 -17.87 -29.99
CA ILE A 99 12.50 -17.46 -31.38
C ILE A 99 13.59 -16.53 -31.91
N SER A 100 14.31 -15.79 -31.05
CA SER A 100 15.44 -14.95 -31.45
C SER A 100 16.60 -15.73 -32.11
N VAL A 101 16.68 -17.05 -31.85
CA VAL A 101 17.72 -17.96 -32.39
C VAL A 101 17.38 -18.46 -33.81
N LEU A 102 16.17 -18.20 -34.33
CA LEU A 102 15.77 -18.60 -35.67
C LEU A 102 16.53 -17.84 -36.77
N ASP A 103 16.59 -18.43 -37.98
CA ASP A 103 17.20 -17.77 -39.13
C ASP A 103 16.54 -16.42 -39.45
N ARG A 104 17.35 -15.48 -39.96
CA ARG A 104 16.96 -14.08 -40.14
C ARG A 104 15.78 -13.89 -41.09
N GLU A 105 15.52 -14.83 -41.99
CA GLU A 105 14.37 -14.77 -42.90
C GLU A 105 13.07 -15.22 -42.21
N ARG A 106 13.08 -16.40 -41.57
CA ARG A 106 11.92 -16.88 -40.82
C ARG A 106 11.58 -15.94 -39.66
N LEU A 107 12.60 -15.48 -38.94
CA LEU A 107 12.43 -14.48 -37.88
C LEU A 107 11.81 -13.19 -38.43
N ARG A 108 12.27 -12.67 -39.58
CA ARG A 108 11.67 -11.49 -40.21
C ARG A 108 10.22 -11.74 -40.62
N LYS A 109 9.93 -12.85 -41.31
CA LYS A 109 8.57 -13.22 -41.77
C LYS A 109 7.59 -13.38 -40.59
N LEU A 110 8.02 -14.05 -39.52
CA LEU A 110 7.25 -14.26 -38.29
C LEU A 110 7.00 -12.96 -37.54
N THR A 111 8.05 -12.16 -37.29
CA THR A 111 7.94 -10.87 -36.58
C THR A 111 7.11 -9.84 -37.34
N THR A 112 7.21 -9.76 -38.67
CA THR A 112 6.31 -8.88 -39.45
C THR A 112 4.85 -9.29 -39.33
N ARG A 113 4.55 -10.59 -39.29
CA ARG A 113 3.18 -11.07 -39.12
C ARG A 113 2.65 -10.77 -37.71
N ILE A 114 3.37 -11.16 -36.66
CA ILE A 114 3.00 -10.86 -35.27
C ILE A 114 2.73 -9.36 -35.08
N LEU A 115 3.66 -8.51 -35.54
CA LEU A 115 3.53 -7.06 -35.42
C LEU A 115 2.30 -6.52 -36.17
N SER A 116 2.05 -7.00 -37.40
CA SER A 116 0.90 -6.60 -38.20
C SER A 116 -0.43 -7.07 -37.59
N ASP A 117 -0.50 -8.32 -37.15
CA ASP A 117 -1.68 -8.93 -36.52
C ASP A 117 -2.01 -8.15 -35.22
N THR A 118 -1.04 -7.94 -34.33
CA THR A 118 -1.22 -7.18 -33.08
C THR A 118 -1.65 -5.73 -33.35
N THR A 119 -0.99 -5.04 -34.29
CA THR A 119 -1.33 -3.64 -34.64
C THR A 119 -2.78 -3.55 -35.12
N LEU A 120 -3.19 -4.43 -36.02
CA LEU A 120 -4.53 -4.47 -36.58
C LEU A 120 -5.59 -4.79 -35.52
N TRP A 121 -5.31 -5.68 -34.57
CA TRP A 121 -6.23 -5.98 -33.47
C TRP A 121 -6.37 -4.80 -32.51
N LEU A 122 -5.27 -4.15 -32.12
CA LEU A 122 -5.31 -2.98 -31.23
C LEU A 122 -6.04 -1.80 -31.89
N CYS A 123 -5.73 -1.48 -33.15
CA CYS A 123 -6.42 -0.43 -33.90
C CYS A 123 -7.93 -0.69 -34.04
N ARG A 124 -8.35 -1.95 -34.21
CA ARG A 124 -9.78 -2.31 -34.22
C ARG A 124 -10.43 -2.27 -32.84
N LEU A 125 -9.73 -2.73 -31.81
CA LEU A 125 -10.23 -2.80 -30.44
C LEU A 125 -10.46 -1.41 -29.84
N PHE A 126 -9.56 -0.45 -30.09
CA PHE A 126 -9.61 0.91 -29.56
C PHE A 126 -10.12 1.94 -30.58
N SER A 127 -10.79 1.49 -31.64
CA SER A 127 -11.38 2.31 -32.73
C SER A 127 -10.41 3.34 -33.35
N TYR A 128 -9.13 3.01 -33.44
CA TYR A 128 -8.07 3.90 -33.91
C TYR A 128 -7.74 3.66 -35.39
N GLU A 129 -8.47 4.35 -36.27
CA GLU A 129 -8.33 4.20 -37.73
C GLU A 129 -6.93 4.60 -38.23
N ASN A 130 -6.40 3.82 -39.19
CA ASN A 130 -5.13 4.04 -39.90
C ASN A 130 -3.88 4.22 -39.00
N GLY A 131 -3.89 3.67 -37.78
CA GLY A 131 -2.75 3.70 -36.87
C GLY A 131 -1.66 2.67 -37.16
N SER A 132 -0.41 3.06 -36.88
CA SER A 132 0.73 2.17 -36.63
C SER A 132 0.99 2.04 -35.13
N ALA A 133 1.58 0.91 -34.70
CA ALA A 133 1.88 0.65 -33.29
C ALA A 133 3.40 0.52 -33.03
N TYR A 134 3.86 1.13 -31.93
CA TYR A 134 5.20 0.95 -31.37
C TYR A 134 5.11 0.28 -29.99
N PHE A 135 5.95 -0.73 -29.75
CA PHE A 135 5.90 -1.58 -28.55
C PHE A 135 7.15 -1.35 -27.69
N HIS A 136 6.94 -0.96 -26.43
CA HIS A 136 8.00 -0.49 -25.53
C HIS A 136 7.88 -1.10 -24.11
N GLU A 137 9.00 -1.11 -23.39
CA GLU A 137 9.12 -1.70 -22.04
C GLU A 137 8.95 -0.63 -20.94
N ASP A 138 9.47 0.58 -21.16
CA ASP A 138 9.10 1.78 -20.40
C ASP A 138 7.98 2.51 -21.16
N ASP A 139 6.81 2.66 -20.52
CA ASP A 139 5.68 3.49 -20.96
C ASP A 139 6.09 4.83 -21.59
N ARG A 140 7.13 5.49 -21.06
CA ARG A 140 7.57 6.84 -21.48
C ARG A 140 8.22 6.85 -22.85
N ASP A 141 8.85 5.75 -23.26
CA ASP A 141 9.70 5.71 -24.45
C ASP A 141 8.90 5.90 -25.74
N GLY A 142 7.66 5.41 -25.80
CA GLY A 142 6.78 5.63 -26.94
C GLY A 142 6.50 7.11 -27.21
N LEU A 143 6.30 7.91 -26.17
CA LEU A 143 6.13 9.36 -26.30
C LEU A 143 7.45 10.08 -26.62
N VAL A 144 8.61 9.59 -26.17
CA VAL A 144 9.93 10.07 -26.65
C VAL A 144 10.05 9.84 -28.17
N LYS A 145 9.72 8.65 -28.66
CA LYS A 145 9.79 8.31 -30.10
C LYS A 145 8.79 9.12 -30.94
N VAL A 146 7.56 9.31 -30.46
CA VAL A 146 6.58 10.22 -31.10
C VAL A 146 7.09 11.65 -31.11
N SER A 147 7.65 12.16 -30.01
CA SER A 147 8.19 13.52 -29.97
C SER A 147 9.33 13.71 -30.99
N ARG A 148 10.21 12.71 -31.18
CA ARG A 148 11.23 12.71 -32.24
C ARG A 148 10.62 12.71 -33.65
N LEU A 149 9.52 11.98 -33.86
CA LEU A 149 8.78 12.01 -35.14
C LEU A 149 8.26 13.42 -35.44
N VAL A 150 7.64 14.09 -34.46
CA VAL A 150 7.10 15.44 -34.65
C VAL A 150 8.20 16.48 -34.85
N ILE A 151 9.35 16.34 -34.17
CA ILE A 151 10.53 17.18 -34.45
C ILE A 151 11.02 16.97 -35.89
N ASN A 152 11.25 15.71 -36.30
CA ASN A 152 11.67 15.40 -37.68
C ASN A 152 10.68 15.98 -38.71
N ALA A 153 9.37 15.84 -38.48
CA ALA A 153 8.33 16.30 -39.40
C ALA A 153 8.06 17.82 -39.39
N ARG A 154 8.56 18.56 -38.40
CA ARG A 154 8.42 20.03 -38.30
C ARG A 154 9.71 20.80 -38.58
N TYR A 155 10.87 20.14 -38.57
CA TYR A 155 12.18 20.73 -38.82
C TYR A 155 12.93 19.92 -39.89
N GLU A 156 12.76 20.30 -41.16
CA GLU A 156 13.27 19.54 -42.33
C GLU A 156 14.78 19.22 -42.26
N GLU A 157 15.60 20.17 -41.79
CA GLU A 157 17.06 20.04 -41.70
C GLU A 157 17.55 19.36 -40.40
N TYR A 158 16.65 19.00 -39.47
CA TYR A 158 17.02 18.39 -38.18
C TYR A 158 17.73 17.04 -38.36
N ALA A 159 17.42 16.29 -39.42
CA ALA A 159 18.10 15.04 -39.73
C ALA A 159 19.59 15.21 -40.14
N SER A 160 20.00 16.42 -40.57
CA SER A 160 21.35 16.74 -41.01
C SER A 160 22.13 17.64 -40.05
N GLU A 161 21.49 18.66 -39.47
CA GLU A 161 22.13 19.62 -38.55
C GLU A 161 21.78 19.39 -37.06
N GLY A 162 20.80 18.53 -36.78
CA GLY A 162 20.40 18.17 -35.41
C GLY A 162 19.96 19.38 -34.58
N TYR A 163 20.52 19.49 -33.38
CA TYR A 163 20.13 20.49 -32.39
C TYR A 163 20.28 21.95 -32.88
N ALA A 164 21.17 22.23 -33.84
CA ALA A 164 21.39 23.58 -34.34
C ALA A 164 20.09 24.22 -34.89
N VAL A 165 19.27 23.45 -35.61
CA VAL A 165 18.00 23.92 -36.21
C VAL A 165 17.02 24.41 -35.15
N LEU A 166 17.00 23.76 -33.98
CA LEU A 166 16.11 24.09 -32.86
C LEU A 166 16.46 25.42 -32.18
N SER A 167 17.60 26.04 -32.50
CA SER A 167 17.93 27.39 -32.05
C SER A 167 17.23 28.49 -32.87
N SER A 168 16.75 28.18 -34.08
CA SER A 168 16.06 29.14 -34.96
C SER A 168 14.62 29.43 -34.51
N LYS A 169 13.95 28.39 -34.00
CA LYS A 169 12.66 28.44 -33.30
C LYS A 169 12.70 27.41 -32.19
N GLN A 170 12.51 27.83 -30.95
CA GLN A 170 12.49 26.91 -29.83
C GLN A 170 11.19 26.07 -29.86
N PRO A 171 11.24 24.72 -29.86
CA PRO A 171 10.04 23.90 -29.73
C PRO A 171 9.43 24.03 -28.33
N VAL A 172 8.10 23.94 -28.23
CA VAL A 172 7.37 23.90 -26.95
C VAL A 172 6.48 22.66 -26.89
N ILE A 173 6.65 21.88 -25.82
CA ILE A 173 5.82 20.73 -25.45
C ILE A 173 4.93 21.16 -24.28
N TYR A 174 3.62 20.99 -24.44
CA TYR A 174 2.61 21.33 -23.43
C TYR A 174 2.16 20.07 -22.70
N GLN A 175 2.10 20.12 -21.37
CA GLN A 175 1.59 19.05 -20.52
C GLN A 175 0.60 19.59 -19.49
N SER A 176 -0.45 18.84 -19.15
CA SER A 176 -1.31 19.18 -18.00
C SER A 176 -0.55 19.03 -16.68
N ALA A 177 -0.83 19.90 -15.70
CA ALA A 177 -0.29 19.81 -14.35
C ALA A 177 -0.58 18.46 -13.67
N SER A 178 -1.80 17.93 -13.83
CA SER A 178 -2.21 16.61 -13.30
C SER A 178 -1.76 15.42 -14.16
N GLY A 179 -0.76 15.62 -15.03
CA GLY A 179 -0.12 14.56 -15.81
C GLY A 179 0.83 13.67 -15.00
N ARG A 180 1.56 12.79 -15.69
CA ARG A 180 2.52 11.87 -15.06
C ARG A 180 3.73 12.63 -14.48
N PRO A 181 4.07 12.46 -13.18
CA PRO A 181 5.17 13.19 -12.55
C PRO A 181 6.52 12.88 -13.21
N GLY A 182 7.32 13.94 -13.41
CA GLY A 182 8.62 13.86 -14.09
C GLY A 182 8.57 13.54 -15.59
N LEU A 183 7.40 13.40 -16.22
CA LEU A 183 7.29 13.06 -17.65
C LEU A 183 7.97 14.12 -18.53
N GLY A 184 7.57 15.39 -18.44
CA GLY A 184 8.17 16.46 -19.23
C GLY A 184 9.68 16.63 -19.02
N GLN A 185 10.18 16.40 -17.79
CA GLN A 185 11.63 16.42 -17.51
C GLN A 185 12.37 15.25 -18.20
N HIS A 186 11.79 14.04 -18.15
CA HIS A 186 12.30 12.88 -18.87
C HIS A 186 12.28 13.10 -20.39
N LEU A 187 11.19 13.65 -20.95
CA LEU A 187 11.10 14.00 -22.36
C LEU A 187 12.19 15.01 -22.75
N CYS A 188 12.38 16.09 -22.00
CA CYS A 188 13.43 17.07 -22.26
C CYS A 188 14.82 16.41 -22.26
N SER A 189 15.12 15.59 -21.25
CA SER A 189 16.39 14.84 -21.14
C SER A 189 16.61 13.89 -22.32
N GLN A 190 15.61 13.09 -22.70
CA GLN A 190 15.71 12.11 -23.79
C GLN A 190 15.67 12.74 -25.19
N LEU A 191 15.23 13.99 -25.32
CA LEU A 191 15.23 14.74 -26.58
C LEU A 191 16.41 15.72 -26.70
N GLY A 192 17.17 15.93 -25.62
CA GLY A 192 18.21 16.96 -25.54
C GLY A 192 17.67 18.40 -25.51
N LEU A 193 16.39 18.58 -25.15
CA LEU A 193 15.74 19.89 -25.07
C LEU A 193 15.98 20.55 -23.70
N PRO A 194 16.09 21.88 -23.63
CA PRO A 194 16.12 22.60 -22.35
C PRO A 194 14.74 22.57 -21.68
N LEU A 195 14.69 22.64 -20.34
CA LEU A 195 13.41 22.67 -19.61
C LEU A 195 12.53 23.89 -19.95
N SER A 196 13.08 24.95 -20.55
CA SER A 196 12.30 26.08 -21.09
C SER A 196 11.48 25.75 -22.35
N SER A 197 11.68 24.56 -22.94
CA SER A 197 10.82 23.98 -23.98
C SER A 197 9.64 23.18 -23.42
N LEU A 198 9.46 23.14 -22.10
CA LEU A 198 8.32 22.51 -21.44
C LEU A 198 7.38 23.57 -20.87
N CYS A 199 6.10 23.49 -21.21
CA CYS A 199 5.05 24.33 -20.66
C CYS A 199 4.07 23.46 -19.85
N THR A 200 4.05 23.61 -18.53
CA THR A 200 3.04 22.98 -17.68
C THR A 200 1.80 23.87 -17.64
N VAL A 201 0.67 23.31 -18.04
CA VAL A 201 -0.63 23.98 -18.14
C VAL A 201 -1.43 23.67 -16.88
N PRO A 202 -1.83 24.68 -16.08
CA PRO A 202 -2.68 24.47 -14.91
C PRO A 202 -4.02 23.79 -15.24
N CYS A 203 -4.51 23.01 -14.28
CA CYS A 203 -5.87 22.50 -14.28
C CYS A 203 -6.87 23.57 -13.80
N ASN A 204 -8.16 23.34 -14.05
CA ASN A 204 -9.23 24.15 -13.49
C ASN A 204 -9.30 23.94 -11.97
N THR A 205 -8.94 24.96 -11.20
CA THR A 205 -9.00 24.96 -9.73
C THR A 205 -10.35 25.44 -9.17
N ILE A 206 -11.42 25.38 -9.98
CA ILE A 206 -12.77 25.75 -9.53
C ILE A 206 -13.26 24.67 -8.56
N PHE A 207 -13.63 25.08 -7.35
CA PHE A 207 -14.10 24.18 -6.28
C PHE A 207 -15.25 23.28 -6.76
N GLY A 208 -15.09 21.98 -6.62
CA GLY A 208 -16.05 20.97 -7.10
C GLY A 208 -15.99 20.65 -8.60
N SER A 209 -15.01 21.19 -9.35
CA SER A 209 -14.74 20.78 -10.74
C SER A 209 -13.67 19.69 -10.82
N GLN A 210 -13.76 18.82 -11.83
CA GLN A 210 -12.75 17.79 -12.12
C GLN A 210 -11.40 18.46 -12.46
N HIS A 211 -10.27 17.88 -12.03
CA HIS A 211 -8.91 18.34 -12.37
C HIS A 211 -8.59 18.12 -13.86
N GLN A 212 -9.17 18.98 -14.71
CA GLN A 212 -9.01 19.00 -16.15
C GLN A 212 -8.20 20.25 -16.54
N MET A 213 -7.26 20.08 -17.47
CA MET A 213 -6.44 21.15 -18.05
C MET A 213 -7.29 22.33 -18.53
N ASP A 214 -6.92 23.57 -18.16
CA ASP A 214 -7.66 24.74 -18.63
C ASP A 214 -7.37 25.06 -20.10
N VAL A 215 -8.36 24.75 -20.93
CA VAL A 215 -8.43 25.03 -22.37
C VAL A 215 -8.29 26.54 -22.67
N ALA A 216 -8.78 27.43 -21.81
CA ALA A 216 -8.70 28.88 -22.03
C ALA A 216 -7.30 29.43 -21.72
N LEU A 217 -6.70 29.01 -20.60
CA LEU A 217 -5.31 29.33 -20.28
C LEU A 217 -4.32 28.71 -21.28
N LEU A 218 -4.58 27.50 -21.78
CA LEU A 218 -3.80 26.86 -22.86
C LEU A 218 -3.78 27.71 -24.14
N ASP A 219 -4.96 28.14 -24.63
CA ASP A 219 -5.06 29.00 -25.81
C ASP A 219 -4.36 30.36 -25.63
N LYS A 220 -4.32 30.89 -24.40
CA LYS A 220 -3.51 32.07 -24.05
C LYS A 220 -2.00 31.78 -24.12
N LEU A 221 -1.54 30.72 -23.46
CA LEU A 221 -0.12 30.33 -23.41
C LEU A 221 0.43 30.05 -24.81
N ILE A 222 -0.33 29.38 -25.67
CA ILE A 222 0.04 29.12 -27.07
C ILE A 222 0.26 30.44 -27.84
N LYS A 223 -0.60 31.44 -27.65
CA LYS A 223 -0.45 32.77 -28.29
C LYS A 223 0.79 33.49 -27.78
N GLU A 224 1.01 33.51 -26.47
CA GLU A 224 2.17 34.17 -25.86
C GLU A 224 3.50 33.53 -26.32
N ASP A 225 3.54 32.21 -26.50
CA ASP A 225 4.72 31.50 -27.04
C ASP A 225 4.91 31.69 -28.56
N ILE A 226 3.83 31.82 -29.35
CA ILE A 226 3.91 32.19 -30.77
C ILE A 226 4.41 33.64 -30.92
N GLU A 227 3.90 34.58 -30.11
CA GLU A 227 4.35 35.98 -30.08
C GLU A 227 5.81 36.12 -29.63
N ALA A 228 6.27 35.23 -28.74
CA ALA A 228 7.68 35.08 -28.36
C ALA A 228 8.57 34.40 -29.43
N GLY A 229 8.01 34.01 -30.58
CA GLY A 229 8.74 33.40 -31.69
C GLY A 229 9.08 31.92 -31.53
N LYS A 230 8.50 31.24 -30.53
CA LYS A 230 8.64 29.79 -30.34
C LYS A 230 7.74 29.00 -31.30
N LEU A 231 7.92 27.68 -31.36
CA LEU A 231 7.07 26.77 -32.11
C LEU A 231 6.30 25.82 -31.17
N PRO A 232 4.99 26.01 -30.98
CA PRO A 232 4.12 25.00 -30.38
C PRO A 232 4.21 23.68 -31.15
N LEU A 233 4.67 22.61 -30.49
CA LEU A 233 5.03 21.35 -31.14
C LEU A 233 4.01 20.26 -30.85
N LEU A 234 3.77 19.97 -29.57
CA LEU A 234 3.01 18.82 -29.10
C LEU A 234 2.26 19.15 -27.81
N LEU A 235 1.04 18.64 -27.67
CA LEU A 235 0.22 18.68 -26.47
C LEU A 235 0.01 17.26 -25.92
N ILE A 236 0.25 17.08 -24.62
CA ILE A 236 -0.01 15.85 -23.87
C ILE A 236 -1.31 16.06 -23.07
N ALA A 237 -2.38 15.38 -23.48
CA ALA A 237 -3.68 15.40 -22.82
C ALA A 237 -3.97 14.07 -22.09
N ASN A 238 -4.72 14.13 -21.00
CA ASN A 238 -5.02 12.98 -20.15
C ASN A 238 -6.43 12.44 -20.43
N ALA A 239 -6.52 11.17 -20.80
CA ALA A 239 -7.74 10.38 -20.78
C ALA A 239 -7.71 9.44 -19.57
N GLY A 240 -7.85 10.02 -18.38
CA GLY A 240 -7.65 9.33 -17.10
C GLY A 240 -6.28 9.62 -16.50
N THR A 241 -6.13 10.81 -15.90
CA THR A 241 -4.94 11.25 -15.14
C THR A 241 -4.46 10.17 -14.16
N PRO A 242 -3.14 9.93 -14.00
CA PRO A 242 -2.64 8.79 -13.22
C PRO A 242 -3.04 8.80 -11.74
N GLY A 243 -3.16 9.99 -11.13
CA GLY A 243 -3.72 10.12 -9.77
C GLY A 243 -5.25 9.93 -9.77
N ALA A 244 -5.96 10.85 -10.40
CA ALA A 244 -7.41 11.02 -10.19
C ALA A 244 -8.36 10.37 -11.21
N GLY A 245 -7.85 9.74 -12.27
CA GLY A 245 -8.69 9.19 -13.35
C GLY A 245 -9.56 10.22 -14.07
N HIS A 246 -9.27 11.52 -13.99
CA HIS A 246 -10.00 12.58 -14.69
C HIS A 246 -9.68 12.59 -16.20
N THR A 247 -10.66 12.95 -17.01
CA THR A 247 -10.54 13.05 -18.48
C THR A 247 -10.53 14.52 -18.88
N ASP A 248 -9.47 14.96 -19.55
CA ASP A 248 -9.40 16.31 -20.13
C ASP A 248 -10.50 16.52 -21.19
N LYS A 249 -10.80 17.79 -21.54
CA LYS A 249 -11.81 18.15 -22.55
C LYS A 249 -11.32 17.86 -24.00
N LEU A 250 -11.02 16.60 -24.30
CA LEU A 250 -10.28 16.12 -25.50
C LEU A 250 -10.78 16.70 -26.82
N ALA A 251 -12.10 16.87 -27.00
CA ALA A 251 -12.65 17.49 -28.21
C ALA A 251 -12.15 18.91 -28.43
N ARG A 252 -12.28 19.77 -27.42
CA ARG A 252 -11.79 21.16 -27.49
C ARG A 252 -10.27 21.23 -27.62
N LEU A 253 -9.54 20.26 -27.06
CA LEU A 253 -8.09 20.17 -27.20
C LEU A 253 -7.67 19.76 -28.61
N LYS A 254 -8.37 18.80 -29.24
CA LYS A 254 -8.10 18.44 -30.64
C LYS A 254 -8.37 19.61 -31.57
N ASP A 255 -9.47 20.32 -31.38
CA ASP A 255 -9.84 21.47 -32.22
C ASP A 255 -8.83 22.64 -32.05
N LEU A 256 -8.26 22.86 -30.87
CA LEU A 256 -7.11 23.77 -30.67
C LEU A 256 -5.82 23.26 -31.36
N CYS A 257 -5.52 21.97 -31.25
CA CYS A 257 -4.35 21.38 -31.93
C CYS A 257 -4.46 21.52 -33.45
N ASP A 258 -5.65 21.31 -34.03
CA ASP A 258 -5.91 21.56 -35.46
C ASP A 258 -5.74 23.05 -35.82
N GLN A 259 -6.26 23.98 -34.99
CA GLN A 259 -6.10 25.42 -35.20
C GLN A 259 -4.63 25.88 -35.21
N TYR A 260 -3.79 25.35 -34.32
CA TYR A 260 -2.38 25.73 -34.19
C TYR A 260 -1.39 24.78 -34.89
N SER A 261 -1.88 23.75 -35.59
CA SER A 261 -1.07 22.69 -36.21
C SER A 261 -0.13 21.97 -35.22
N MET A 262 -0.58 21.80 -33.97
CA MET A 262 0.12 21.05 -32.92
C MET A 262 -0.25 19.57 -32.97
N TRP A 263 0.66 18.71 -32.54
CA TRP A 263 0.40 17.28 -32.40
C TRP A 263 -0.33 16.95 -31.09
N LEU A 264 -1.44 16.22 -31.13
CA LEU A 264 -2.13 15.73 -29.93
C LEU A 264 -1.69 14.30 -29.57
N HIS A 265 -1.04 14.17 -28.41
CA HIS A 265 -0.87 12.89 -27.72
C HIS A 265 -1.92 12.73 -26.60
N VAL A 266 -2.44 11.51 -26.44
CA VAL A 266 -3.36 11.16 -25.33
C VAL A 266 -2.83 9.97 -24.54
N GLU A 267 -2.65 10.13 -23.23
CA GLU A 267 -2.32 9.03 -22.31
C GLU A 267 -3.35 8.92 -21.18
N GLY A 268 -3.49 7.75 -20.56
CA GLY A 268 -4.31 7.57 -19.36
C GLY A 268 -5.11 6.27 -19.31
N VAL A 269 -5.61 5.95 -18.12
CA VAL A 269 -6.27 4.65 -17.85
C VAL A 269 -7.68 4.54 -18.43
N ASN A 270 -8.36 5.66 -18.71
CA ASN A 270 -9.71 5.65 -19.26
C ASN A 270 -9.71 5.27 -20.75
N LEU A 271 -8.54 5.30 -21.43
CA LEU A 271 -8.39 4.75 -22.78
C LEU A 271 -8.77 3.26 -22.87
N ALA A 272 -8.70 2.51 -21.76
CA ALA A 272 -9.21 1.14 -21.70
C ALA A 272 -10.70 1.05 -22.08
N THR A 273 -11.52 2.06 -21.73
CA THR A 273 -12.97 2.02 -22.00
C THR A 273 -13.32 2.12 -23.48
N LEU A 274 -12.41 2.57 -24.35
CA LEU A 274 -12.58 2.55 -25.82
C LEU A 274 -12.81 1.13 -26.36
N ALA A 275 -12.40 0.09 -25.62
CA ALA A 275 -12.69 -1.31 -25.97
C ALA A 275 -14.15 -1.73 -25.73
N LEU A 276 -14.94 -0.92 -25.01
CA LEU A 276 -16.33 -1.24 -24.71
C LEU A 276 -17.26 -0.80 -25.85
N SER A 277 -18.40 -1.48 -26.00
CA SER A 277 -19.44 -1.14 -26.99
C SER A 277 -20.24 0.13 -26.63
N GLN A 278 -20.03 0.67 -25.44
CA GLN A 278 -20.63 1.91 -24.93
C GLN A 278 -19.50 2.71 -24.27
N VAL A 279 -19.26 3.93 -24.76
CA VAL A 279 -18.11 4.76 -24.37
C VAL A 279 -18.60 6.21 -24.26
N SER A 280 -18.13 6.97 -23.25
CA SER A 280 -18.43 8.41 -23.15
C SER A 280 -17.92 9.14 -24.40
N SER A 281 -18.69 10.12 -24.87
CA SER A 281 -18.35 10.98 -26.01
C SER A 281 -17.04 11.76 -25.79
N ALA A 282 -16.72 12.09 -24.54
CA ALA A 282 -15.44 12.69 -24.17
C ALA A 282 -14.26 11.78 -24.53
N ILE A 283 -14.34 10.50 -24.14
CA ILE A 283 -13.28 9.50 -24.36
C ILE A 283 -13.25 9.06 -25.82
N MET A 284 -14.41 8.91 -26.49
CA MET A 284 -14.48 8.62 -27.94
C MET A 284 -13.68 9.62 -28.78
N THR A 285 -13.51 10.86 -28.33
CA THR A 285 -12.73 11.86 -29.07
C THR A 285 -11.22 11.56 -29.05
N ALA A 286 -10.72 10.71 -28.14
CA ALA A 286 -9.34 10.21 -28.20
C ALA A 286 -9.06 9.45 -29.52
N THR A 287 -10.06 8.82 -30.14
CA THR A 287 -9.91 8.16 -31.46
C THR A 287 -9.50 9.13 -32.57
N ARG A 288 -9.68 10.46 -32.39
CA ARG A 288 -9.24 11.53 -33.30
C ARG A 288 -7.81 12.02 -33.04
N SER A 289 -7.09 11.56 -32.01
CA SER A 289 -5.73 12.04 -31.73
C SER A 289 -4.71 11.60 -32.79
N ASP A 290 -3.54 12.25 -32.79
CA ASP A 290 -2.44 11.92 -33.71
C ASP A 290 -1.57 10.78 -33.16
N SER A 291 -1.58 10.61 -31.83
CA SER A 291 -1.12 9.40 -31.15
C SER A 291 -1.79 9.19 -29.78
N MET A 292 -1.69 7.96 -29.26
CA MET A 292 -2.12 7.60 -27.90
C MET A 292 -1.25 6.49 -27.30
N THR A 293 -1.04 6.51 -25.98
CA THR A 293 -0.30 5.46 -25.25
C THR A 293 -1.26 4.56 -24.48
N LEU A 294 -1.18 3.25 -24.74
CA LEU A 294 -2.01 2.20 -24.15
C LEU A 294 -1.15 1.30 -23.26
N THR A 295 -1.64 0.94 -22.07
CA THR A 295 -0.94 0.05 -21.13
C THR A 295 -1.72 -1.27 -20.90
N PRO A 296 -1.93 -2.09 -21.96
CA PRO A 296 -2.77 -3.29 -21.87
C PRO A 296 -2.24 -4.33 -20.88
N GLY A 297 -0.94 -4.34 -20.56
CA GLY A 297 -0.39 -5.18 -19.50
C GLY A 297 -0.99 -4.87 -18.13
N GLN A 298 -1.11 -3.58 -17.79
CA GLN A 298 -1.75 -3.11 -16.56
C GLN A 298 -3.25 -3.47 -16.58
N TRP A 299 -3.97 -3.07 -17.63
CA TRP A 299 -5.44 -3.18 -17.73
C TRP A 299 -5.98 -4.62 -17.75
N LEU A 300 -5.15 -5.59 -18.12
CA LEU A 300 -5.55 -7.00 -18.26
C LEU A 300 -4.95 -7.91 -17.19
N GLY A 301 -4.06 -7.40 -16.34
CA GLY A 301 -3.31 -8.17 -15.33
C GLY A 301 -2.28 -9.12 -15.94
N LEU A 302 -1.49 -8.62 -16.90
CA LEU A 302 -0.48 -9.41 -17.62
C LEU A 302 0.93 -8.93 -17.23
N PRO A 303 1.73 -9.74 -16.51
CA PRO A 303 3.03 -9.34 -15.99
C PRO A 303 4.05 -9.13 -17.12
N ALA A 304 4.88 -8.08 -16.97
CA ALA A 304 5.94 -7.70 -17.90
C ALA A 304 5.51 -7.53 -19.38
N VAL A 305 4.22 -7.35 -19.67
CA VAL A 305 3.74 -7.10 -21.04
C VAL A 305 4.00 -5.65 -21.45
N THR A 306 4.48 -5.48 -22.68
CA THR A 306 4.88 -4.19 -23.25
C THR A 306 3.70 -3.22 -23.39
N ALA A 307 3.98 -1.95 -23.10
CA ALA A 307 3.10 -0.83 -23.43
C ALA A 307 3.14 -0.55 -24.94
N VAL A 308 2.08 0.07 -25.46
CA VAL A 308 1.90 0.29 -26.89
C VAL A 308 1.49 1.73 -27.17
N THR A 309 2.32 2.44 -27.93
CA THR A 309 1.94 3.74 -28.49
C THR A 309 1.39 3.56 -29.89
N LEU A 310 0.12 3.89 -30.11
CA LEU A 310 -0.47 4.03 -31.43
C LEU A 310 -0.19 5.43 -31.98
N TYR A 311 0.12 5.56 -33.26
CA TYR A 311 0.40 6.84 -33.92
C TYR A 311 -0.07 6.84 -35.38
N ARG A 312 -0.37 8.03 -35.92
CA ARG A 312 -0.74 8.24 -37.33
C ARG A 312 0.40 8.97 -38.04
N HIS A 313 1.06 8.29 -38.98
CA HIS A 313 2.03 8.92 -39.87
C HIS A 313 2.10 8.16 -41.19
N GLU A 314 2.08 8.90 -42.31
CA GLU A 314 2.09 8.29 -43.64
C GLU A 314 3.50 7.90 -44.11
N ASP A 315 4.54 8.65 -43.70
CA ASP A 315 5.92 8.36 -44.09
C ASP A 315 6.59 7.34 -43.15
N PRO A 316 6.98 6.14 -43.65
CA PRO A 316 7.71 5.15 -42.87
C PRO A 316 9.19 5.49 -42.67
N ALA A 317 9.81 6.32 -43.53
CA ALA A 317 11.21 6.74 -43.37
C ALA A 317 11.36 7.66 -42.17
N MET A 318 10.45 8.62 -41.99
CA MET A 318 10.40 9.48 -40.80
C MET A 318 10.10 8.67 -39.52
N SER A 319 9.21 7.67 -39.63
CA SER A 319 8.92 6.72 -38.54
C SER A 319 10.13 5.85 -38.16
N LEU A 320 11.00 5.51 -39.13
CA LEU A 320 12.26 4.82 -38.88
C LEU A 320 13.33 5.76 -38.28
N ALA A 321 13.46 6.99 -38.78
CA ALA A 321 14.37 8.00 -38.26
C ALA A 321 14.03 8.43 -36.82
N ALA A 322 12.74 8.47 -36.48
CA ALA A 322 12.25 8.69 -35.11
C ALA A 322 12.56 7.52 -34.15
N GLY A 323 12.76 6.31 -34.69
CA GLY A 323 12.92 5.06 -33.94
C GLY A 323 11.62 4.32 -33.61
N LEU A 324 10.47 4.76 -34.16
CA LEU A 324 9.17 4.09 -34.05
C LEU A 324 9.08 2.78 -34.86
N THR A 325 10.00 2.56 -35.80
CA THR A 325 10.16 1.25 -36.47
C THR A 325 11.61 0.77 -36.38
N SER A 326 11.82 -0.45 -35.89
CA SER A 326 13.16 -1.04 -35.80
C SER A 326 13.51 -1.85 -37.04
N SER A 327 14.72 -1.63 -37.57
CA SER A 327 15.33 -2.45 -38.63
C SER A 327 15.75 -3.84 -38.14
N GLN A 328 15.89 -4.04 -36.83
CA GLN A 328 16.28 -5.30 -36.22
C GLN A 328 15.06 -6.19 -35.97
N PRO A 329 14.98 -7.43 -36.51
CA PRO A 329 13.84 -8.31 -36.27
C PRO A 329 13.63 -8.69 -34.80
N VAL A 330 14.71 -8.89 -34.03
CA VAL A 330 14.63 -9.28 -32.60
C VAL A 330 13.85 -8.26 -31.78
N ALA A 331 14.08 -6.96 -32.00
CA ALA A 331 13.36 -5.89 -31.30
C ALA A 331 11.83 -5.89 -31.55
N ARG A 332 11.37 -6.55 -32.62
CA ARG A 332 9.93 -6.71 -32.94
C ARG A 332 9.28 -7.88 -32.18
N LEU A 333 10.07 -8.76 -31.53
CA LEU A 333 9.54 -9.82 -30.66
C LEU A 333 8.94 -9.26 -29.37
N ARG A 334 9.17 -7.99 -29.03
CA ARG A 334 8.48 -7.25 -27.96
C ARG A 334 6.96 -7.30 -28.03
N ALA A 335 6.39 -7.52 -29.22
CA ALA A 335 4.95 -7.68 -29.42
C ALA A 335 4.43 -9.11 -29.17
N LEU A 336 5.30 -10.14 -29.05
CA LEU A 336 4.90 -11.54 -28.92
C LEU A 336 4.17 -11.88 -27.60
N PRO A 337 4.60 -11.40 -26.41
CA PRO A 337 3.86 -11.67 -25.17
C PRO A 337 2.43 -11.13 -25.24
N LEU A 338 2.26 -9.90 -25.75
CA LEU A 338 0.95 -9.30 -25.96
C LEU A 338 0.14 -10.06 -27.03
N TRP A 339 0.74 -10.42 -28.17
CA TRP A 339 0.07 -11.19 -29.24
C TRP A 339 -0.50 -12.53 -28.71
N LEU A 340 0.27 -13.25 -27.89
CA LEU A 340 -0.18 -14.50 -27.26
C LEU A 340 -1.31 -14.26 -26.25
N SER A 341 -1.18 -13.25 -25.39
CA SER A 341 -2.23 -12.92 -24.41
C SER A 341 -3.53 -12.44 -25.07
N LEU A 342 -3.46 -11.65 -26.15
CA LEU A 342 -4.62 -11.22 -26.93
C LEU A 342 -5.32 -12.41 -27.62
N GLN A 343 -4.55 -13.38 -28.13
CA GLN A 343 -5.10 -14.61 -28.73
C GLN A 343 -5.79 -15.51 -27.70
N TYR A 344 -5.22 -15.64 -26.49
CA TYR A 344 -5.77 -16.48 -25.42
C TYR A 344 -7.00 -15.86 -24.75
N LEU A 345 -7.01 -14.54 -24.52
CA LEU A 345 -8.18 -13.81 -24.01
C LEU A 345 -9.30 -13.68 -25.05
N GLY A 346 -8.92 -13.48 -26.32
CA GLY A 346 -9.83 -13.06 -27.38
C GLY A 346 -10.47 -11.69 -27.13
N HIS A 347 -11.21 -11.19 -28.12
CA HIS A 347 -11.94 -9.92 -27.99
C HIS A 347 -12.90 -9.92 -26.79
N ASN A 348 -13.70 -10.97 -26.64
CA ASN A 348 -14.71 -11.06 -25.58
C ASN A 348 -14.10 -11.07 -24.17
N GLY A 349 -12.98 -11.76 -23.95
CA GLY A 349 -12.31 -11.80 -22.64
C GLY A 349 -11.70 -10.46 -22.23
N ILE A 350 -11.16 -9.71 -23.20
CA ILE A 350 -10.67 -8.33 -23.01
C ILE A 350 -11.83 -7.40 -22.61
N VAL A 351 -12.91 -7.41 -23.40
CA VAL A 351 -14.10 -6.59 -23.14
C VAL A 351 -14.76 -6.95 -21.80
N GLN A 352 -14.79 -8.24 -21.44
CA GLN A 352 -15.31 -8.69 -20.15
C GLN A 352 -14.45 -8.24 -18.97
N LYS A 353 -13.11 -8.33 -19.05
CA LYS A 353 -12.20 -7.81 -18.00
C LYS A 353 -12.38 -6.31 -17.76
N ILE A 354 -12.42 -5.52 -18.83
CA ILE A 354 -12.58 -4.06 -18.74
C ILE A 354 -13.98 -3.71 -18.19
N ARG A 355 -15.04 -4.39 -18.66
CA ARG A 355 -16.40 -4.23 -18.12
C ARG A 355 -16.50 -4.61 -16.65
N HIS A 356 -15.84 -5.68 -16.21
CA HIS A 356 -15.80 -6.10 -14.79
C HIS A 356 -15.17 -5.02 -13.92
N ALA A 357 -14.01 -4.48 -14.33
CA ALA A 357 -13.36 -3.38 -13.61
C ALA A 357 -14.29 -2.14 -13.50
N THR A 358 -14.90 -1.71 -14.60
CA THR A 358 -15.86 -0.58 -14.58
C THR A 358 -17.07 -0.86 -13.69
N ALA A 359 -17.59 -2.09 -13.67
CA ALA A 359 -18.71 -2.48 -12.81
C ALA A 359 -18.36 -2.45 -11.31
N LEU A 360 -17.16 -2.91 -10.93
CA LEU A 360 -16.67 -2.79 -9.54
C LEU A 360 -16.56 -1.32 -9.11
N SER A 361 -16.06 -0.44 -9.98
CA SER A 361 -15.98 1.01 -9.72
C SER A 361 -17.37 1.64 -9.54
N GLN A 362 -18.34 1.27 -10.38
CA GLN A 362 -19.73 1.71 -10.24
C GLN A 362 -20.37 1.20 -8.95
N GLN A 363 -20.16 -0.06 -8.58
CA GLN A 363 -20.66 -0.63 -7.33
C GLN A 363 -20.08 0.08 -6.10
N LEU A 364 -18.76 0.31 -6.06
CA LEU A 364 -18.14 1.04 -4.96
C LEU A 364 -18.66 2.47 -4.88
N LEU A 365 -18.71 3.19 -6.01
CA LEU A 365 -19.23 4.56 -6.07
C LEU A 365 -20.68 4.67 -5.58
N GLN A 366 -21.52 3.67 -5.86
CA GLN A 366 -22.90 3.61 -5.32
C GLN A 366 -22.92 3.39 -3.81
N LYS A 367 -22.04 2.53 -3.25
CA LYS A 367 -21.94 2.31 -1.80
C LYS A 367 -21.39 3.55 -1.07
N LEU A 368 -20.36 4.20 -1.63
CA LEU A 368 -19.77 5.42 -1.08
C LEU A 368 -20.76 6.59 -1.08
N LYS A 369 -21.60 6.72 -2.13
CA LYS A 369 -22.68 7.73 -2.19
C LYS A 369 -23.75 7.59 -1.09
N ALA A 370 -23.79 6.47 -0.37
CA ALA A 370 -24.66 6.29 0.80
C ALA A 370 -23.99 6.73 2.13
N MET A 371 -22.69 7.05 2.12
CA MET A 371 -21.91 7.38 3.32
C MET A 371 -21.70 8.89 3.42
N ALA A 372 -22.46 9.56 4.31
CA ALA A 372 -22.45 11.03 4.41
C ALA A 372 -21.08 11.64 4.78
N SER A 373 -20.20 10.89 5.46
CA SER A 373 -18.86 11.34 5.86
C SER A 373 -17.77 11.13 4.79
N ILE A 374 -18.13 10.71 3.57
CA ILE A 374 -17.19 10.55 2.45
C ILE A 374 -17.54 11.52 1.31
N LYS A 375 -16.55 12.32 0.89
CA LYS A 375 -16.56 13.01 -0.41
C LYS A 375 -15.97 12.08 -1.47
N THR A 376 -16.60 12.02 -2.64
CA THR A 376 -16.08 11.32 -3.82
C THR A 376 -15.70 12.36 -4.88
N SER A 377 -14.50 12.27 -5.43
CA SER A 377 -14.10 13.17 -6.53
C SER A 377 -14.76 12.71 -7.83
N GLY A 378 -15.25 13.65 -8.63
CA GLY A 378 -16.00 13.38 -9.86
C GLY A 378 -17.54 13.50 -9.75
N VAL A 379 -18.11 13.87 -8.60
CA VAL A 379 -19.54 14.23 -8.48
C VAL A 379 -19.67 15.72 -8.16
N VAL A 380 -20.17 16.50 -9.11
CA VAL A 380 -20.63 17.87 -8.83
C VAL A 380 -21.82 17.78 -7.87
N SER A 381 -21.67 18.29 -6.65
CA SER A 381 -22.78 18.42 -5.71
C SER A 381 -23.93 19.18 -6.38
N PRO A 382 -25.18 18.66 -6.35
CA PRO A 382 -26.30 19.32 -7.00
C PRO A 382 -26.46 20.72 -6.40
N ILE A 383 -26.31 21.75 -7.24
CA ILE A 383 -26.29 23.15 -6.83
C ILE A 383 -27.56 23.42 -6.00
N PRO A 384 -27.46 23.90 -4.74
CA PRO A 384 -28.63 24.13 -3.91
C PRO A 384 -29.56 25.12 -4.64
N PRO A 385 -30.87 24.82 -4.74
CA PRO A 385 -31.76 25.49 -5.70
C PRO A 385 -31.80 26.99 -5.44
N ILE A 386 -31.23 27.76 -6.38
CA ILE A 386 -31.16 29.21 -6.31
C ILE A 386 -32.60 29.76 -6.29
N SER A 387 -33.00 30.29 -5.13
CA SER A 387 -34.37 30.70 -4.86
C SER A 387 -34.76 31.91 -5.70
N GLY A 388 -35.32 31.64 -6.89
CA GLY A 388 -35.67 32.64 -7.91
C GLY A 388 -35.48 32.19 -9.36
N ALA A 389 -34.81 31.07 -9.63
CA ALA A 389 -34.64 30.55 -11.00
C ALA A 389 -35.96 30.11 -11.66
N SER A 390 -36.07 30.21 -12.98
CA SER A 390 -37.28 29.83 -13.72
C SER A 390 -37.47 28.31 -13.73
N LEU A 391 -38.72 27.84 -13.83
CA LEU A 391 -39.02 26.43 -14.09
C LEU A 391 -38.34 25.90 -15.36
N ARG A 392 -38.04 26.77 -16.34
CA ARG A 392 -37.22 26.41 -17.52
C ARG A 392 -35.75 26.20 -17.20
N ASP A 393 -35.19 26.97 -16.27
CA ASP A 393 -33.78 26.89 -15.89
C ASP A 393 -33.55 25.66 -15.00
N VAL A 394 -34.51 25.38 -14.09
CA VAL A 394 -34.54 24.14 -13.30
C VAL A 394 -34.73 22.91 -14.19
N LEU A 395 -35.64 22.94 -15.17
CA LEU A 395 -35.76 21.86 -16.17
C LEU A 395 -34.53 21.73 -17.07
N GLY A 396 -33.86 22.84 -17.42
CA GLY A 396 -32.61 22.83 -18.17
C GLY A 396 -31.46 22.20 -17.39
N SER A 397 -31.31 22.57 -16.11
CA SER A 397 -30.32 21.99 -15.20
C SER A 397 -30.59 20.51 -14.94
N LEU A 398 -31.85 20.11 -14.77
CA LEU A 398 -32.23 18.71 -14.62
C LEU A 398 -31.98 17.92 -15.92
N MET A 399 -32.34 18.46 -17.08
CA MET A 399 -32.09 17.81 -18.38
C MET A 399 -30.59 17.69 -18.69
N LEU A 400 -29.75 18.63 -18.26
CA LEU A 400 -28.29 18.46 -18.30
C LEU A 400 -27.85 17.28 -17.40
N SER A 401 -28.30 17.24 -16.14
CA SER A 401 -27.98 16.13 -15.22
C SER A 401 -28.56 14.76 -15.61
N PHE A 402 -29.51 14.70 -16.55
CA PHE A 402 -30.06 13.45 -17.11
C PHE A 402 -29.47 13.08 -18.49
N VAL A 403 -28.61 13.92 -19.07
CA VAL A 403 -27.88 13.63 -20.32
C VAL A 403 -26.45 13.16 -20.06
N GLU A 404 -25.87 13.54 -18.92
CA GLU A 404 -24.61 13.00 -18.41
C GLU A 404 -24.80 11.63 -17.71
N ASP A 405 -25.37 10.67 -18.43
CA ASP A 405 -25.21 9.23 -18.14
C ASP A 405 -23.78 8.81 -18.58
N GLU A 406 -22.78 9.53 -18.07
CA GLU A 406 -21.38 9.27 -18.36
C GLU A 406 -21.01 7.91 -17.78
N VAL A 407 -20.40 7.05 -18.61
CA VAL A 407 -19.72 5.84 -18.13
C VAL A 407 -18.60 6.28 -17.20
N SER A 408 -18.91 6.26 -15.91
CA SER A 408 -18.05 6.74 -14.82
C SER A 408 -16.63 6.22 -14.97
N SER A 409 -15.65 7.08 -14.66
CA SER A 409 -14.23 6.69 -14.69
C SER A 409 -14.02 5.34 -13.98
N PRO A 410 -13.25 4.41 -14.56
CA PRO A 410 -12.89 3.17 -13.90
C PRO A 410 -12.02 3.40 -12.65
N VAL A 411 -11.55 4.63 -12.39
CA VAL A 411 -10.94 5.02 -11.11
C VAL A 411 -12.00 5.67 -10.22
N VAL A 412 -12.09 5.24 -8.96
CA VAL A 412 -12.86 5.91 -7.92
C VAL A 412 -11.90 6.56 -6.94
N LEU A 413 -12.03 7.87 -6.74
CA LEU A 413 -11.37 8.61 -5.66
C LEU A 413 -12.38 8.93 -4.57
N PHE A 414 -11.99 8.70 -3.32
CA PHE A 414 -12.77 9.09 -2.17
C PHE A 414 -11.89 9.52 -1.00
N LYS A 415 -12.45 10.37 -0.14
CA LYS A 415 -11.80 10.78 1.10
C LYS A 415 -12.82 11.05 2.19
N PHE A 416 -12.41 10.74 3.41
CA PHE A 416 -13.11 11.15 4.61
C PHE A 416 -13.19 12.67 4.68
N SER A 417 -14.37 13.20 5.01
CA SER A 417 -14.55 14.61 5.32
C SER A 417 -15.73 14.79 6.26
N GLN A 418 -15.49 15.39 7.40
CA GLN A 418 -16.56 15.74 8.33
C GLN A 418 -17.10 17.13 7.98
N GLY A 419 -18.38 17.20 7.62
CA GLY A 419 -19.09 18.48 7.49
C GLY A 419 -19.42 19.01 8.87
N MET A 420 -18.49 19.74 9.50
CA MET A 420 -18.80 20.49 10.73
C MET A 420 -19.95 21.45 10.43
N SER A 421 -21.07 21.26 11.13
CA SER A 421 -22.25 22.09 10.94
C SER A 421 -21.94 23.52 11.40
N ALA A 422 -21.78 24.44 10.45
CA ALA A 422 -21.39 25.83 10.66
C ALA A 422 -22.52 26.66 11.30
N ALA A 423 -22.90 26.29 12.53
CA ALA A 423 -24.02 26.83 13.28
C ALA A 423 -23.61 27.95 14.28
N SER A 424 -22.41 28.53 14.15
CA SER A 424 -21.89 29.53 15.10
C SER A 424 -20.92 30.61 14.56
N SER A 425 -20.78 30.80 13.24
CA SER A 425 -20.26 32.07 12.70
C SER A 425 -20.76 32.32 11.26
N GLY A 426 -20.90 33.60 10.89
CA GLY A 426 -21.57 34.00 9.64
C GLY A 426 -20.61 34.44 8.54
N GLY A 427 -20.73 33.82 7.36
CA GLY A 427 -20.42 34.45 6.08
C GLY A 427 -18.95 34.74 5.79
N SER A 428 -18.13 33.68 5.66
CA SER A 428 -16.91 33.72 4.86
C SER A 428 -16.88 32.52 3.89
N VAL A 429 -15.94 32.55 2.95
CA VAL A 429 -15.68 31.48 1.96
C VAL A 429 -15.26 30.18 2.66
N GLU A 430 -15.52 29.02 2.06
CA GLU A 430 -14.99 27.70 2.48
C GLU A 430 -13.44 27.62 2.34
N GLY A 431 -12.74 28.41 3.15
CA GLY A 431 -11.35 28.14 3.51
C GLY A 431 -11.34 27.33 4.79
N TYR A 432 -11.15 26.01 4.68
CA TYR A 432 -10.65 25.20 5.80
C TYR A 432 -9.35 25.85 6.31
N CYS A 433 -9.12 25.84 7.62
CA CYS A 433 -7.80 26.21 8.14
C CYS A 433 -6.76 25.20 7.61
N ALA A 434 -5.53 25.64 7.32
CA ALA A 434 -4.50 24.76 6.77
C ALA A 434 -4.25 23.54 7.70
N GLU A 435 -4.26 23.80 9.00
CA GLU A 435 -4.19 22.83 10.10
C GLU A 435 -5.30 21.76 10.02
N GLU A 436 -6.54 22.13 9.65
CA GLU A 436 -7.65 21.19 9.46
C GLU A 436 -7.46 20.30 8.22
N LYS A 437 -6.88 20.84 7.14
CA LYS A 437 -6.56 20.03 5.95
C LYS A 437 -5.49 18.99 6.28
N GLU A 438 -4.42 19.38 6.99
CA GLU A 438 -3.34 18.45 7.36
C GLU A 438 -3.83 17.30 8.25
N VAL A 439 -4.70 17.59 9.24
CA VAL A 439 -5.34 16.55 10.07
C VAL A 439 -6.25 15.65 9.23
N LEU A 440 -7.07 16.21 8.33
CA LEU A 440 -7.90 15.39 7.42
C LEU A 440 -7.04 14.53 6.49
N ASP A 441 -5.90 15.04 6.01
CA ASP A 441 -4.97 14.30 5.16
C ASP A 441 -4.29 13.16 5.93
N ALA A 442 -3.95 13.35 7.22
CA ALA A 442 -3.48 12.28 8.11
C ALA A 442 -4.55 11.18 8.32
N PHE A 443 -5.79 11.56 8.62
CA PHE A 443 -6.91 10.62 8.77
C PHE A 443 -7.17 9.85 7.46
N ASN A 444 -7.01 10.48 6.30
CA ASN A 444 -7.17 9.83 5.00
C ASN A 444 -6.02 8.85 4.66
N ARG A 445 -4.78 9.18 5.02
CA ARG A 445 -3.62 8.27 4.90
C ARG A 445 -3.85 7.01 5.72
N TRP A 446 -4.19 7.16 7.00
CA TRP A 446 -4.52 6.06 7.91
C TRP A 446 -5.68 5.21 7.40
N LEU A 447 -6.75 5.83 6.89
CA LEU A 447 -7.89 5.11 6.34
C LEU A 447 -7.47 4.22 5.15
N GLY A 448 -6.66 4.75 4.23
CA GLY A 448 -6.15 3.96 3.11
C GLY A 448 -5.27 2.79 3.55
N GLU A 449 -4.32 3.04 4.46
CA GLU A 449 -3.45 2.00 5.04
C GLU A 449 -4.24 0.88 5.74
N GLN A 450 -5.26 1.24 6.54
CA GLN A 450 -6.14 0.27 7.20
C GLN A 450 -6.96 -0.53 6.19
N LEU A 451 -7.47 0.08 5.11
CA LEU A 451 -8.22 -0.64 4.08
C LEU A 451 -7.34 -1.60 3.27
N VAL A 452 -6.06 -1.26 3.05
CA VAL A 452 -5.06 -2.16 2.44
C VAL A 452 -4.79 -3.36 3.36
N GLN A 453 -4.63 -3.15 4.67
CA GLN A 453 -4.39 -4.23 5.64
C GLN A 453 -5.63 -5.14 5.84
N LEU A 454 -6.83 -4.55 5.96
CA LEU A 454 -8.08 -5.26 6.24
C LEU A 454 -8.70 -5.92 5.00
N VAL A 455 -8.49 -5.36 3.81
CA VAL A 455 -9.06 -5.86 2.54
C VAL A 455 -8.02 -5.81 1.41
N PRO A 456 -6.88 -6.53 1.51
CA PRO A 456 -5.82 -6.49 0.50
C PRO A 456 -6.29 -6.94 -0.89
N THR A 457 -7.33 -7.77 -0.97
CA THR A 457 -7.97 -8.20 -2.22
C THR A 457 -8.80 -7.12 -2.92
N SER A 458 -8.93 -5.93 -2.34
CA SER A 458 -9.57 -4.76 -2.96
C SER A 458 -8.64 -4.02 -3.93
N GLY A 459 -7.32 -4.01 -3.68
CA GLY A 459 -6.40 -3.19 -4.48
C GLY A 459 -6.70 -1.69 -4.39
N VAL A 460 -7.08 -1.23 -3.20
CA VAL A 460 -7.10 0.18 -2.79
C VAL A 460 -5.67 0.67 -2.57
N ASP A 461 -5.44 1.97 -2.74
CA ASP A 461 -4.14 2.63 -2.66
C ASP A 461 -4.29 4.08 -2.15
N VAL A 462 -3.21 4.70 -1.66
CA VAL A 462 -3.19 6.09 -1.18
C VAL A 462 -2.54 6.99 -2.21
N VAL A 463 -3.18 8.13 -2.53
CA VAL A 463 -2.66 9.10 -3.50
C VAL A 463 -2.81 10.52 -2.96
N GLU A 464 -1.73 11.29 -3.09
CA GLU A 464 -1.69 12.71 -2.76
C GLU A 464 -1.93 13.55 -4.02
N LEU A 465 -2.78 14.57 -3.90
CA LEU A 465 -3.17 15.48 -4.98
C LEU A 465 -2.92 16.93 -4.54
N GLU A 466 -2.27 17.74 -5.38
CA GLU A 466 -1.83 19.10 -5.04
C GLU A 466 -2.97 19.97 -4.47
N ASP A 467 -4.09 20.05 -5.19
CA ASP A 467 -5.30 20.75 -4.75
C ASP A 467 -6.03 19.97 -3.62
N GLU A 468 -6.33 18.69 -3.87
CA GLU A 468 -7.32 17.93 -3.10
C GLU A 468 -6.81 17.33 -1.78
N GLY A 469 -5.50 17.20 -1.57
CA GLY A 469 -4.91 16.55 -0.39
C GLY A 469 -4.74 15.04 -0.53
N THR A 470 -4.64 14.33 0.59
CA THR A 470 -4.49 12.87 0.64
C THR A 470 -5.83 12.20 0.42
N CYS A 471 -5.90 11.31 -0.57
CA CYS A 471 -7.13 10.66 -0.99
C CYS A 471 -6.92 9.14 -1.14
N VAL A 472 -8.00 8.39 -0.96
CA VAL A 472 -8.02 6.93 -1.14
C VAL A 472 -8.47 6.61 -2.57
N ARG A 473 -7.62 5.91 -3.31
CA ARG A 473 -7.82 5.55 -4.73
C ARG A 473 -8.17 4.07 -4.86
N PHE A 474 -9.27 3.78 -5.56
CA PHE A 474 -9.63 2.45 -6.01
C PHE A 474 -9.56 2.40 -7.55
N SER A 475 -8.68 1.57 -8.10
CA SER A 475 -8.45 1.48 -9.56
C SER A 475 -8.43 0.02 -10.04
N PRO A 476 -9.59 -0.66 -10.11
CA PRO A 476 -9.69 -2.08 -10.44
C PRO A 476 -9.19 -2.43 -11.84
N LEU A 477 -9.05 -1.48 -12.78
CA LEU A 477 -8.34 -1.75 -14.03
C LEU A 477 -6.87 -2.13 -13.81
N LEU A 478 -6.22 -1.57 -12.79
CA LEU A 478 -4.82 -1.83 -12.48
C LEU A 478 -4.65 -3.04 -11.53
N THR A 479 -5.64 -3.29 -10.67
CA THR A 479 -5.50 -4.24 -9.54
C THR A 479 -6.39 -5.48 -9.63
N ALA A 480 -7.64 -5.37 -10.08
CA ALA A 480 -8.62 -6.46 -9.97
C ALA A 480 -8.25 -7.70 -10.80
N ALA A 481 -7.57 -7.50 -11.92
CA ALA A 481 -7.11 -8.59 -12.79
C ALA A 481 -5.94 -9.40 -12.21
N VAL A 482 -5.20 -8.85 -11.24
CA VAL A 482 -4.05 -9.49 -10.55
C VAL A 482 -4.48 -10.04 -9.19
N LEU A 483 -5.27 -9.27 -8.43
CA LEU A 483 -5.76 -9.65 -7.10
C LEU A 483 -7.01 -10.54 -7.12
N GLY A 484 -7.61 -10.74 -8.29
CA GLY A 484 -8.83 -11.53 -8.47
C GLY A 484 -10.09 -10.87 -7.88
N THR A 485 -10.11 -9.53 -7.77
CA THR A 485 -11.13 -8.77 -7.03
C THR A 485 -12.54 -9.05 -7.54
N GLN A 486 -13.42 -9.48 -6.62
CA GLN A 486 -14.83 -9.77 -6.87
C GLN A 486 -15.75 -8.72 -6.24
N GLN A 487 -17.02 -8.74 -6.66
CA GLN A 487 -18.10 -7.95 -6.07
C GLN A 487 -18.18 -8.10 -4.54
N GLU A 488 -17.96 -9.30 -4.01
CA GLU A 488 -17.94 -9.59 -2.56
C GLU A 488 -16.86 -8.79 -1.81
N ASN A 489 -15.67 -8.60 -2.41
CA ASN A 489 -14.59 -7.80 -1.81
C ASN A 489 -14.98 -6.33 -1.69
N ILE A 490 -15.80 -5.81 -2.61
CA ILE A 490 -16.32 -4.44 -2.58
C ILE A 490 -17.36 -4.28 -1.47
N GLU A 491 -18.14 -5.32 -1.19
CA GLU A 491 -19.10 -5.32 -0.08
C GLU A 491 -18.38 -5.44 1.28
N HIS A 492 -17.33 -6.24 1.38
CA HIS A 492 -16.46 -6.27 2.56
C HIS A 492 -15.73 -4.93 2.78
N LEU A 493 -15.20 -4.30 1.72
CA LEU A 493 -14.61 -2.96 1.77
C LEU A 493 -15.62 -1.90 2.25
N ALA A 494 -16.84 -1.90 1.72
CA ALA A 494 -17.91 -1.01 2.17
C ALA A 494 -18.35 -1.29 3.62
N GLY A 495 -18.29 -2.55 4.06
CA GLY A 495 -18.49 -2.94 5.45
C GLY A 495 -17.42 -2.34 6.37
N LYS A 496 -16.13 -2.52 6.04
CA LYS A 496 -15.02 -1.97 6.84
C LYS A 496 -14.97 -0.44 6.83
N LEU A 497 -15.32 0.22 5.72
CA LEU A 497 -15.57 1.67 5.71
C LEU A 497 -16.68 2.05 6.72
N SER A 498 -17.79 1.31 6.77
CA SER A 498 -18.89 1.56 7.70
C SER A 498 -18.51 1.33 9.18
N GLU A 499 -17.54 0.46 9.46
CA GLU A 499 -16.98 0.24 10.80
C GLU A 499 -15.98 1.34 11.21
N LEU A 500 -15.13 1.81 10.29
CA LEU A 500 -14.06 2.78 10.58
C LEU A 500 -14.56 4.23 10.64
N LEU A 501 -15.49 4.63 9.76
CA LEU A 501 -15.99 6.01 9.67
C LEU A 501 -16.54 6.57 11.00
N PRO A 502 -17.32 5.84 11.83
CA PRO A 502 -17.76 6.33 13.12
C PRO A 502 -16.60 6.64 14.08
N VAL A 503 -15.58 5.77 14.12
CA VAL A 503 -14.38 5.96 14.96
C VAL A 503 -13.63 7.22 14.53
N MET A 504 -13.49 7.45 13.22
CA MET A 504 -12.86 8.65 12.67
C MET A 504 -13.67 9.92 13.02
N CYS A 505 -15.00 9.91 12.83
CA CYS A 505 -15.88 11.03 13.19
C CYS A 505 -15.80 11.37 14.68
N THR A 506 -15.80 10.36 15.54
CA THR A 506 -15.71 10.53 16.99
C THR A 506 -14.34 11.07 17.40
N THR A 507 -13.26 10.47 16.89
CA THR A 507 -11.89 10.90 17.23
C THR A 507 -11.69 12.36 16.84
N MET A 508 -12.14 12.78 15.64
CA MET A 508 -12.09 14.20 15.23
C MET A 508 -12.86 15.12 16.18
N CYS A 509 -14.07 14.76 16.61
CA CYS A 509 -14.82 15.55 17.60
C CYS A 509 -14.07 15.67 18.95
N LEU A 510 -13.49 14.56 19.43
CA LEU A 510 -12.84 14.49 20.74
C LEU A 510 -11.42 15.08 20.77
N ARG A 511 -10.78 15.37 19.62
CA ARG A 511 -9.45 16.05 19.59
C ARG A 511 -9.46 17.40 20.33
N GLN A 512 -10.54 18.17 20.22
CA GLN A 512 -10.65 19.47 20.90
C GLN A 512 -10.84 19.30 22.42
N ASP A 513 -11.74 18.40 22.85
CA ASP A 513 -11.94 18.05 24.26
C ASP A 513 -10.60 17.58 24.90
N PHE A 514 -9.85 16.74 24.19
CA PHE A 514 -8.55 16.20 24.64
C PHE A 514 -7.48 17.29 24.75
N ARG A 515 -7.45 18.23 23.80
CA ARG A 515 -6.60 19.43 23.88
C ARG A 515 -6.92 20.24 25.13
N GLU A 516 -8.19 20.57 25.35
CA GLU A 516 -8.62 21.43 26.48
C GLU A 516 -8.36 20.77 27.84
N GLU A 517 -8.69 19.49 28.02
CA GLU A 517 -8.50 18.78 29.28
C GLU A 517 -7.02 18.47 29.58
N THR A 518 -6.17 18.32 28.54
CA THR A 518 -4.70 18.27 28.73
C THR A 518 -4.16 19.62 29.22
N HIS A 519 -4.63 20.76 28.67
CA HIS A 519 -4.21 22.08 29.14
C HIS A 519 -4.60 22.33 30.61
N ARG A 520 -5.70 21.72 31.09
CA ARG A 520 -6.11 21.75 32.50
C ARG A 520 -5.12 21.06 33.44
N HIS A 521 -4.35 20.11 32.92
CA HIS A 521 -3.34 19.33 33.65
C HIS A 521 -1.91 19.89 33.54
N SER A 522 -1.75 21.03 32.88
CA SER A 522 -0.52 21.83 32.93
C SER A 522 -0.25 22.29 34.38
N PRO A 523 0.99 22.20 34.90
CA PRO A 523 2.25 21.94 34.19
C PRO A 523 2.68 20.47 34.13
N SER A 524 1.88 19.50 34.60
CA SER A 524 2.30 18.07 34.61
C SER A 524 2.17 17.37 33.25
N LEU A 525 1.25 17.84 32.40
CA LEU A 525 1.12 17.39 31.02
C LEU A 525 1.20 18.60 30.07
N THR A 526 1.91 18.39 28.96
CA THR A 526 1.99 19.32 27.83
C THR A 526 1.38 18.65 26.59
N PHE A 527 0.40 19.30 25.98
CA PHE A 527 -0.19 18.89 24.70
C PHE A 527 0.73 19.25 23.55
N ILE A 528 0.92 18.33 22.60
CA ILE A 528 1.79 18.51 21.43
C ILE A 528 0.95 18.38 20.16
N GLU A 529 0.96 19.46 19.38
CA GLU A 529 0.13 19.63 18.19
C GLU A 529 0.75 19.00 16.96
N GLU A 530 0.80 17.67 16.93
CA GLU A 530 1.20 16.93 15.75
C GLU A 530 0.01 16.76 14.78
N LEU A 531 0.02 17.55 13.70
CA LEU A 531 -1.03 17.56 12.67
C LEU A 531 -0.97 16.31 11.80
N SER A 532 0.21 15.69 11.64
CA SER A 532 0.37 14.46 10.86
C SER A 532 -0.18 13.20 11.55
N TRP A 533 -0.59 13.28 12.81
CA TRP A 533 -1.01 12.11 13.60
C TRP A 533 -2.53 11.80 13.50
N PRO A 534 -2.91 10.59 13.01
CA PRO A 534 -4.29 10.13 12.91
C PRO A 534 -4.79 9.53 14.25
N GLY A 535 -5.14 10.39 15.20
CA GLY A 535 -5.67 9.99 16.52
C GLY A 535 -6.19 11.18 17.34
N LEU A 536 -6.28 11.03 18.66
CA LEU A 536 -6.64 12.12 19.59
C LEU A 536 -5.55 13.21 19.68
N GLY A 537 -4.27 12.84 19.56
CA GLY A 537 -3.14 13.78 19.62
C GLY A 537 -1.92 13.19 20.32
N ALA A 538 -0.96 14.05 20.65
CA ALA A 538 0.24 13.69 21.40
C ALA A 538 0.32 14.45 22.73
N VAL A 539 0.85 13.78 23.76
CA VAL A 539 1.09 14.36 25.08
C VAL A 539 2.48 13.99 25.59
N ARG A 540 3.09 14.90 26.35
CA ARG A 540 4.38 14.71 27.02
C ARG A 540 4.19 14.98 28.52
N TYR A 541 4.69 14.07 29.36
CA TYR A 541 4.77 14.30 30.80
C TYR A 541 6.02 15.13 31.13
N GLU A 542 5.86 16.21 31.90
CA GLU A 542 6.95 17.09 32.33
C GLU A 542 7.21 16.97 33.84
N PRO A 543 8.39 16.47 34.25
CA PRO A 543 8.73 16.29 35.67
C PRO A 543 9.01 17.62 36.37
N GLN A 544 8.57 17.73 37.64
CA GLN A 544 8.55 18.98 38.41
C GLN A 544 9.88 19.28 39.13
N ALA A 545 10.99 18.70 38.64
CA ALA A 545 12.31 18.82 39.26
C ALA A 545 12.93 20.23 39.05
N GLU A 546 12.83 21.10 40.05
CA GLU A 546 13.61 22.35 40.11
C GLU A 546 15.10 22.04 40.39
N GLY A 547 16.00 22.66 39.62
CA GLY A 547 17.46 22.60 39.87
C GLY A 547 18.25 21.49 39.16
N MET A 548 17.60 20.64 38.34
CA MET A 548 18.30 19.70 37.45
C MET A 548 19.05 20.42 36.31
N ASP A 549 20.18 19.84 35.89
CA ASP A 549 20.86 20.22 34.65
C ASP A 549 20.09 19.71 33.42
N GLU A 550 20.12 20.45 32.31
CA GLU A 550 19.39 20.15 31.06
C GLU A 550 19.66 18.71 30.56
N SER A 551 20.92 18.25 30.68
CA SER A 551 21.29 16.90 30.24
C SER A 551 20.58 15.79 31.03
N ARG A 552 20.34 16.01 32.33
CA ARG A 552 19.61 15.08 33.20
C ARG A 552 18.10 15.22 33.02
N ARG A 553 17.60 16.45 32.89
CA ARG A 553 16.19 16.74 32.65
C ARG A 553 15.66 15.97 31.43
N LYS A 554 16.42 15.97 30.33
CA LYS A 554 16.11 15.15 29.14
C LYS A 554 16.13 13.65 29.43
N GLN A 555 17.16 13.14 30.10
CA GLN A 555 17.28 11.70 30.38
C GLN A 555 16.16 11.18 31.32
N GLU A 556 15.74 11.98 32.30
CA GLU A 556 14.61 11.69 33.17
C GLU A 556 13.28 11.74 32.42
N LEU A 557 13.09 12.73 31.54
CA LEU A 557 11.90 12.85 30.70
C LEU A 557 11.78 11.68 29.71
N GLU A 558 12.89 11.21 29.12
CA GLU A 558 12.96 9.98 28.33
C GLU A 558 12.55 8.75 29.16
N ASN A 559 13.16 8.55 30.32
CA ASN A 559 12.89 7.40 31.19
C ASN A 559 11.42 7.37 31.66
N ILE A 560 10.86 8.51 32.06
CA ILE A 560 9.48 8.61 32.53
C ILE A 560 8.49 8.36 31.39
N ASN A 561 8.64 9.01 30.23
CA ASN A 561 7.69 8.83 29.13
C ASN A 561 7.80 7.43 28.49
N THR A 562 8.97 6.79 28.49
CA THR A 562 9.12 5.40 28.00
C THR A 562 8.61 4.34 28.99
N GLU A 563 8.66 4.57 30.31
CA GLU A 563 7.98 3.71 31.28
C GLU A 563 6.45 3.94 31.27
N LEU A 564 6.01 5.20 31.09
CA LEU A 564 4.60 5.57 31.00
C LEU A 564 3.93 4.94 29.78
N LEU A 565 4.58 4.99 28.60
CA LEU A 565 4.09 4.32 27.40
C LEU A 565 3.90 2.81 27.61
N LYS A 566 4.87 2.14 28.24
CA LYS A 566 4.77 0.69 28.55
C LYS A 566 3.59 0.40 29.48
N LYS A 567 3.41 1.18 30.55
CA LYS A 567 2.26 1.00 31.47
C LYS A 567 0.91 1.29 30.79
N LEU A 568 0.85 2.22 29.84
CA LEU A 568 -0.35 2.47 29.04
C LEU A 568 -0.63 1.32 28.06
N GLN A 569 0.40 0.75 27.44
CA GLN A 569 0.29 -0.45 26.59
C GLN A 569 -0.08 -1.72 27.37
N GLU A 570 0.20 -1.78 28.67
CA GLU A 570 -0.27 -2.85 29.59
C GLU A 570 -1.74 -2.68 30.03
N LEU A 571 -2.43 -1.57 29.67
CA LEU A 571 -3.85 -1.39 29.95
C LEU A 571 -4.73 -2.09 28.91
N ASP A 572 -5.54 -3.04 29.35
CA ASP A 572 -6.60 -3.73 28.59
C ASP A 572 -7.68 -2.72 28.16
N THR A 573 -7.42 -2.06 27.02
CA THR A 573 -8.16 -0.92 26.48
C THR A 573 -8.22 -1.01 24.95
N ASP A 574 -9.28 -0.48 24.34
CA ASP A 574 -9.42 -0.44 22.88
C ASP A 574 -8.61 0.71 22.22
N ILE A 575 -7.68 1.35 22.96
CA ILE A 575 -6.92 2.53 22.55
C ILE A 575 -5.46 2.15 22.30
N ILE A 576 -4.92 2.52 21.13
CA ILE A 576 -3.51 2.30 20.79
C ILE A 576 -2.66 3.48 21.28
N PHE A 577 -1.59 3.18 22.02
CA PHE A 577 -0.57 4.15 22.45
C PHE A 577 0.78 3.83 21.77
N SER A 578 1.48 4.84 21.24
CA SER A 578 2.78 4.68 20.59
C SER A 578 3.75 5.83 20.85
N THR A 579 5.00 5.68 20.40
CA THR A 579 6.03 6.73 20.33
C THR A 579 5.83 7.71 19.17
N GLY A 580 4.82 7.51 18.32
CA GLY A 580 4.64 8.27 17.08
C GLY A 580 5.56 7.82 15.94
N PRO A 581 5.62 8.60 14.84
CA PRO A 581 6.48 8.30 13.69
C PRO A 581 7.97 8.54 14.01
N GLU A 582 8.83 7.66 13.49
CA GLU A 582 10.29 7.64 13.73
C GLU A 582 11.04 8.92 13.29
N PHE A 583 10.39 9.74 12.43
CA PHE A 583 10.92 10.98 11.89
C PHE A 583 10.22 12.24 12.47
N GLY A 584 9.55 12.11 13.62
CA GLY A 584 8.95 13.24 14.33
C GLY A 584 9.99 14.25 14.82
N THR A 585 9.60 15.52 14.94
CA THR A 585 10.49 16.61 15.42
C THR A 585 10.57 16.71 16.94
N GLU A 586 9.62 16.10 17.66
CA GLU A 586 9.44 16.22 19.11
C GLU A 586 9.75 14.89 19.83
N GLU A 587 10.91 14.82 20.49
CA GLU A 587 11.41 13.62 21.18
C GLU A 587 10.53 13.21 22.38
N HIS A 588 10.40 11.91 22.66
CA HIS A 588 9.77 11.34 23.88
C HIS A 588 8.29 11.76 24.12
N CYS A 589 7.48 11.75 23.07
CA CYS A 589 6.03 12.00 23.16
C CYS A 589 5.23 10.68 23.21
N ILE A 590 4.06 10.71 23.85
CA ILE A 590 3.10 9.61 23.87
C ILE A 590 1.94 9.98 22.95
N PHE A 591 1.78 9.21 21.88
CA PHE A 591 0.75 9.40 20.87
C PHE A 591 -0.46 8.53 21.17
N VAL A 592 -1.63 9.17 21.20
CA VAL A 592 -2.93 8.53 21.50
C VAL A 592 -3.69 8.34 20.18
N GLY A 593 -3.98 7.09 19.84
CA GLY A 593 -4.59 6.70 18.55
C GLY A 593 -6.07 7.05 18.40
N MET A 594 -6.76 6.27 17.56
CA MET A 594 -8.20 6.39 17.30
C MET A 594 -9.03 5.91 18.49
N VAL A 595 -10.23 6.51 18.66
CA VAL A 595 -11.07 6.37 19.86
C VAL A 595 -12.57 6.31 19.50
N THR A 596 -13.33 5.52 20.27
CA THR A 596 -14.78 5.28 20.12
C THR A 596 -15.64 6.15 21.05
N GLU A 597 -16.95 6.29 20.76
CA GLU A 597 -17.87 7.27 21.40
C GLU A 597 -18.08 7.06 22.90
N ASP A 598 -17.85 5.84 23.37
CA ASP A 598 -17.94 5.42 24.76
C ASP A 598 -16.81 5.96 25.65
N VAL A 599 -15.72 6.49 25.08
CA VAL A 599 -14.55 6.94 25.85
C VAL A 599 -14.76 8.30 26.52
N ASP A 600 -14.44 8.38 27.80
CA ASP A 600 -14.32 9.62 28.56
C ASP A 600 -12.89 10.15 28.49
N VAL A 601 -12.74 11.24 27.73
CA VAL A 601 -11.48 11.96 27.55
C VAL A 601 -10.89 12.45 28.88
N SER A 602 -11.73 12.79 29.86
CA SER A 602 -11.29 13.24 31.18
C SER A 602 -10.64 12.10 31.96
N GLU A 603 -11.29 10.93 32.03
CA GLU A 603 -10.73 9.75 32.72
C GLU A 603 -9.39 9.31 32.09
N LEU A 604 -9.27 9.42 30.76
CA LEU A 604 -8.05 9.15 30.02
C LEU A 604 -6.91 10.10 30.40
N VAL A 605 -7.13 11.42 30.37
CA VAL A 605 -6.11 12.42 30.73
C VAL A 605 -5.75 12.34 32.21
N ASP A 606 -6.73 12.20 33.10
CA ASP A 606 -6.54 11.98 34.55
C ASP A 606 -5.61 10.78 34.81
N THR A 607 -5.83 9.67 34.08
CA THR A 607 -5.07 8.42 34.23
C THR A 607 -3.65 8.53 33.69
N VAL A 608 -3.45 9.17 32.54
CA VAL A 608 -2.10 9.46 32.00
C VAL A 608 -1.33 10.35 32.98
N ALA A 609 -1.97 11.39 33.53
CA ALA A 609 -1.36 12.28 34.52
C ALA A 609 -1.06 11.55 35.86
N ALA A 610 -1.92 10.61 36.27
CA ALA A 610 -1.70 9.79 37.47
C ALA A 610 -0.55 8.82 37.31
N LEU A 611 -0.51 8.05 36.22
CA LEU A 611 0.58 7.11 35.93
C LEU A 611 1.93 7.82 35.79
N GLY A 612 1.97 9.01 35.18
CA GLY A 612 3.18 9.83 35.11
C GLY A 612 3.71 10.24 36.49
N ARG A 613 2.82 10.72 37.38
CA ARG A 613 3.16 11.03 38.78
C ARG A 613 3.64 9.81 39.55
N ASP A 614 2.96 8.66 39.41
CA ASP A 614 3.34 7.42 40.09
C ASP A 614 4.75 6.93 39.66
N ILE A 615 5.12 7.14 38.39
CA ILE A 615 6.49 6.88 37.88
C ILE A 615 7.48 7.89 38.46
N GLU A 616 7.19 9.19 38.42
CA GLU A 616 8.06 10.25 38.97
C GLU A 616 8.32 10.05 40.47
N GLU A 617 7.28 9.75 41.26
CA GLU A 617 7.42 9.46 42.70
C GLU A 617 8.21 8.17 42.95
N SER A 618 8.00 7.12 42.14
CA SER A 618 8.76 5.86 42.23
C SER A 618 10.23 6.05 41.87
N GLY A 619 10.54 6.78 40.80
CA GLY A 619 11.90 7.14 40.39
C GLY A 619 12.62 7.96 41.46
N ARG A 620 11.97 9.00 41.98
CA ARG A 620 12.47 9.81 43.10
C ARG A 620 12.71 8.98 44.36
N LEU A 621 11.86 8.00 44.65
CA LEU A 621 12.05 7.08 45.80
C LEU A 621 13.24 6.14 45.57
N LEU A 622 13.41 5.61 44.36
CA LEU A 622 14.57 4.79 43.97
C LEU A 622 15.89 5.57 44.00
N GLU A 623 15.90 6.85 43.60
CA GLU A 623 17.08 7.70 43.72
C GLU A 623 17.43 7.98 45.19
N ASN A 624 16.44 8.34 46.02
CA ASN A 624 16.64 8.52 47.47
C ASN A 624 17.18 7.22 48.13
N MET A 625 16.64 6.05 47.77
CA MET A 625 17.17 4.77 48.24
C MET A 625 18.60 4.52 47.75
N THR A 626 18.93 4.91 46.50
CA THR A 626 20.27 4.77 45.92
C THR A 626 21.29 5.68 46.60
N GLU A 627 20.92 6.91 46.93
CA GLU A 627 21.71 7.84 47.76
C GLU A 627 21.97 7.28 49.16
N VAL A 628 20.92 6.77 49.83
CA VAL A 628 20.99 6.17 51.16
C VAL A 628 21.88 4.91 51.15
N VAL A 629 21.76 4.04 50.13
CA VAL A 629 22.63 2.87 49.94
C VAL A 629 24.08 3.28 49.65
N ARG A 630 24.30 4.25 48.75
CA ARG A 630 25.65 4.78 48.44
C ARG A 630 26.34 5.31 49.70
N LYS A 631 25.61 6.07 50.52
CA LYS A 631 26.09 6.58 51.81
C LYS A 631 26.35 5.44 52.82
N GLY A 632 25.45 4.46 52.88
CA GLY A 632 25.60 3.26 53.72
C GLY A 632 26.81 2.41 53.36
N ILE A 633 27.14 2.29 52.08
CA ILE A 633 28.36 1.61 51.60
C ILE A 633 29.61 2.39 52.03
N LEU A 634 29.66 3.70 51.79
CA LEU A 634 30.81 4.54 52.20
C LEU A 634 31.02 4.54 53.72
N GLU A 635 29.95 4.56 54.51
CA GLU A 635 30.04 4.43 55.96
C GLU A 635 30.48 3.02 56.38
N ALA A 636 30.01 1.96 55.70
CA ALA A 636 30.43 0.59 55.96
C ALA A 636 31.92 0.39 55.68
N GLU A 637 32.44 0.95 54.57
CA GLU A 637 33.85 0.95 54.21
C GLU A 637 34.70 1.71 55.24
N LEU A 638 34.30 2.92 55.62
CA LEU A 638 35.01 3.72 56.63
C LEU A 638 35.02 3.02 57.99
N GLN A 639 33.89 2.47 58.43
CA GLN A 639 33.81 1.68 59.65
C GLN A 639 34.52 0.31 59.54
N LEU A 640 34.75 -0.23 58.34
CA LEU A 640 35.58 -1.43 58.11
C LEU A 640 37.07 -1.10 58.19
N GLN A 641 37.50 0.01 57.58
CA GLN A 641 38.86 0.52 57.68
C GLN A 641 39.22 0.80 59.15
N LYS A 642 38.37 1.52 59.89
CA LYS A 642 38.56 1.78 61.32
C LYS A 642 38.62 0.50 62.16
N ALA A 643 37.76 -0.49 61.89
CA ALA A 643 37.81 -1.77 62.59
C ALA A 643 39.08 -2.59 62.26
N ASN A 644 39.62 -2.43 61.04
CA ASN A 644 40.89 -3.03 60.65
C ASN A 644 42.08 -2.31 61.32
N GLU A 645 42.06 -0.98 61.44
CA GLU A 645 43.04 -0.20 62.22
C GLU A 645 43.00 -0.57 63.71
N GLU A 646 41.82 -0.68 64.30
CA GLU A 646 41.65 -1.13 65.69
C GLU A 646 42.20 -2.56 65.88
N LYS A 647 41.89 -3.48 64.95
CA LYS A 647 42.48 -4.82 64.94
C LYS A 647 44.01 -4.81 64.82
N LEU A 648 44.59 -3.94 64.00
CA LEU A 648 46.04 -3.76 63.88
C LEU A 648 46.67 -3.24 65.19
N MET A 649 45.96 -2.40 65.93
CA MET A 649 46.38 -1.94 67.26
C MET A 649 46.25 -3.05 68.33
N GLU A 650 45.18 -3.85 68.31
CA GLU A 650 44.95 -4.95 69.26
C GLU A 650 45.90 -6.15 69.03
N GLU A 651 46.13 -6.58 67.79
CA GLU A 651 47.06 -7.68 67.48
C GLU A 651 48.52 -7.29 67.73
N GLY A 652 48.85 -5.99 67.55
CA GLY A 652 50.16 -5.40 67.75
C GLY A 652 51.20 -5.79 66.68
N MET A 653 52.12 -4.88 66.38
CA MET A 653 53.10 -5.04 65.28
C MET A 653 53.98 -6.31 65.38
N LEU A 654 54.07 -6.94 66.56
CA LEU A 654 54.84 -8.17 66.77
C LEU A 654 54.17 -9.43 66.18
N ARG A 655 52.83 -9.50 66.09
CA ARG A 655 52.14 -10.66 65.48
C ARG A 655 52.21 -10.67 63.94
N GLN A 656 52.52 -9.55 63.29
CA GLN A 656 52.62 -9.49 61.82
C GLN A 656 53.99 -9.85 61.25
N LEU A 657 55.02 -9.99 62.10
CA LEU A 657 56.33 -10.52 61.66
C LEU A 657 56.19 -12.04 61.38
N PRO A 658 56.44 -12.51 60.14
CA PRO A 658 56.03 -13.86 59.71
C PRO A 658 56.70 -15.02 60.48
N LEU A 659 57.84 -14.76 61.12
CA LEU A 659 58.54 -15.74 61.97
C LEU A 659 58.04 -15.78 63.42
N VAL A 660 57.39 -14.71 63.91
CA VAL A 660 56.98 -14.56 65.32
C VAL A 660 55.47 -14.74 65.49
N GLY A 661 54.68 -14.23 64.53
CA GLY A 661 53.22 -14.37 64.52
C GLY A 661 52.73 -15.81 64.55
N SER A 662 53.39 -16.71 63.82
CA SER A 662 53.06 -18.14 63.79
C SER A 662 53.14 -18.79 65.19
N VAL A 663 54.19 -18.47 65.96
CA VAL A 663 54.38 -19.00 67.32
C VAL A 663 53.38 -18.39 68.29
N LEU A 664 53.13 -17.07 68.21
CA LEU A 664 52.17 -16.38 69.08
C LEU A 664 50.71 -16.82 68.83
N ASN A 665 50.32 -17.06 67.58
CA ASN A 665 48.99 -17.57 67.25
C ASN A 665 48.79 -19.03 67.70
N TRP A 666 49.86 -19.84 67.80
CA TRP A 666 49.74 -21.21 68.32
C TRP A 666 49.54 -21.26 69.85
N PHE A 667 50.23 -20.41 70.60
CA PHE A 667 50.04 -20.30 72.07
C PHE A 667 48.81 -19.49 72.48
N SER A 668 48.27 -18.67 71.59
CA SER A 668 47.10 -17.81 71.83
C SER A 668 46.32 -17.63 70.52
N PRO A 669 45.46 -18.58 70.15
CA PRO A 669 44.51 -18.38 69.05
C PRO A 669 43.52 -17.29 69.44
N PHE A 670 43.42 -16.26 68.61
CA PHE A 670 42.44 -15.19 68.80
C PHE A 670 41.15 -15.58 68.08
N GLU A 671 40.05 -15.71 68.81
CA GLU A 671 38.72 -15.86 68.20
C GLU A 671 38.26 -14.51 67.63
N SER A 672 38.83 -14.11 66.47
CA SER A 672 38.34 -12.96 65.73
C SER A 672 36.98 -13.31 65.12
N SER A 673 35.89 -13.06 65.87
CA SER A 673 34.54 -13.15 65.33
C SER A 673 34.43 -12.23 64.11
N ILE A 674 33.98 -12.78 62.99
CA ILE A 674 33.79 -11.99 61.77
C ILE A 674 32.52 -11.16 61.96
N LYS A 675 32.69 -9.93 62.47
CA LYS A 675 31.63 -8.96 62.71
C LYS A 675 31.02 -8.48 61.39
N GLY A 676 30.11 -9.28 60.83
CA GLY A 676 29.28 -8.85 59.71
C GLY A 676 28.39 -7.68 60.09
N ARG A 677 28.07 -6.82 59.13
CA ARG A 677 27.07 -5.74 59.27
C ARG A 677 25.93 -5.98 58.29
N THR A 678 24.74 -5.56 58.67
CA THR A 678 23.54 -5.51 57.80
C THR A 678 23.11 -4.07 57.64
N PHE A 679 22.95 -3.61 56.41
CA PHE A 679 22.41 -2.29 56.14
C PHE A 679 20.88 -2.32 56.19
N ASN A 680 20.30 -1.44 56.99
CA ASN A 680 18.87 -1.36 57.21
C ASN A 680 18.26 -0.25 56.34
N LEU A 681 17.73 -0.64 55.17
CA LEU A 681 17.21 0.28 54.15
C LEU A 681 16.15 1.26 54.68
N ALA A 682 15.35 0.86 55.68
CA ALA A 682 14.29 1.69 56.24
C ALA A 682 14.80 2.67 57.33
N ALA A 683 15.89 2.33 58.03
CA ALA A 683 16.50 3.18 59.05
C ALA A 683 17.68 4.03 58.53
N GLY A 684 18.24 3.67 57.37
CA GLY A 684 19.48 4.24 56.84
C GLY A 684 20.73 3.91 57.66
N SER A 685 20.66 2.91 58.55
CA SER A 685 21.71 2.56 59.52
C SER A 685 22.45 1.26 59.18
N LEU A 686 23.66 1.14 59.74
CA LEU A 686 24.46 -0.10 59.71
C LEU A 686 24.34 -0.82 61.06
N ASP A 687 23.65 -1.95 61.07
CA ASP A 687 23.38 -2.73 62.27
C ASP A 687 24.36 -3.93 62.37
N SER A 688 24.77 -4.33 63.59
CA SER A 688 25.67 -5.49 63.80
C SER A 688 24.93 -6.83 63.68
N THR A 689 25.45 -7.74 62.85
CA THR A 689 24.86 -9.09 62.67
C THR A 689 25.03 -10.01 63.87
N GLU A 690 25.81 -9.62 64.89
CA GLU A 690 26.05 -10.43 66.09
C GLU A 690 24.74 -10.84 66.78
N GLY A 691 23.75 -9.92 66.83
CA GLY A 691 22.40 -10.21 67.28
C GLY A 691 21.68 -11.22 66.39
N THR A 692 21.75 -11.06 65.07
CA THR A 692 21.09 -11.93 64.08
C THR A 692 21.58 -13.38 64.15
N TYR A 693 22.88 -13.59 64.28
CA TYR A 693 23.48 -14.93 64.45
C TYR A 693 23.13 -15.52 65.82
N SER A 694 23.21 -14.72 66.90
CA SER A 694 22.83 -15.15 68.25
C SER A 694 21.37 -15.60 68.32
N THR A 695 20.43 -14.84 67.76
CA THR A 695 19.01 -15.19 67.76
C THR A 695 18.72 -16.46 66.93
N LYS A 696 19.34 -16.62 65.75
CA LYS A 696 19.19 -17.86 64.95
C LYS A 696 19.76 -19.10 65.63
N ALA A 697 20.70 -18.97 66.56
CA ALA A 697 21.25 -20.09 67.33
C ALA A 697 20.32 -20.59 68.46
N GLN A 698 19.25 -19.86 68.82
CA GLN A 698 18.38 -20.20 69.96
C GLN A 698 16.86 -20.19 69.67
N ALA A 699 16.40 -19.68 68.52
CA ALA A 699 14.97 -19.49 68.24
C ALA A 699 14.41 -20.43 67.15
N GLY A 700 14.01 -21.64 67.55
CA GLY A 700 13.15 -22.52 66.75
C GLY A 700 11.66 -22.15 66.81
N ARG A 701 11.27 -20.96 66.31
CA ARG A 701 9.86 -20.55 66.10
C ARG A 701 9.75 -19.41 65.07
N PRO A 702 8.71 -19.35 64.23
CA PRO A 702 8.56 -18.29 63.23
C PRO A 702 8.10 -16.98 63.89
N SER A 703 8.82 -15.89 63.59
CA SER A 703 8.35 -14.53 63.82
C SER A 703 7.51 -14.07 62.64
N GLN A 704 6.31 -13.55 62.90
CA GLN A 704 5.50 -12.90 61.87
C GLN A 704 6.19 -11.60 61.42
N GLN A 705 6.36 -11.44 60.11
CA GLN A 705 6.45 -10.13 59.47
C GLN A 705 5.42 -10.12 58.35
N GLU A 706 4.60 -9.09 58.33
CA GLU A 706 3.54 -8.92 57.33
C GLU A 706 4.16 -8.39 56.04
N THR A 707 4.08 -9.17 54.97
CA THR A 707 4.23 -8.62 53.62
C THR A 707 3.04 -7.71 53.32
N PRO A 708 3.24 -6.48 52.82
CA PRO A 708 2.15 -5.64 52.36
C PRO A 708 1.51 -6.29 51.12
N ILE A 709 0.32 -6.87 51.31
CA ILE A 709 -0.48 -7.43 50.21
C ILE A 709 -1.03 -6.26 49.40
N SER A 710 -0.56 -6.09 48.16
CA SER A 710 -1.14 -5.14 47.22
C SER A 710 -2.59 -5.53 46.92
N SER A 711 -3.53 -4.66 47.31
CA SER A 711 -4.96 -4.93 47.26
C SER A 711 -5.57 -4.70 45.87
N SER A 712 -5.02 -5.33 44.82
CA SER A 712 -5.53 -5.23 43.45
C SER A 712 -6.74 -6.15 43.22
N LYS A 713 -7.87 -5.85 43.85
CA LYS A 713 -9.17 -6.44 43.48
C LYS A 713 -9.64 -5.88 42.13
N LYS A 714 -9.02 -6.31 41.02
CA LYS A 714 -9.62 -6.15 39.70
C LYS A 714 -10.93 -6.96 39.66
N HIS A 715 -12.06 -6.27 39.53
CA HIS A 715 -13.32 -6.89 39.14
C HIS A 715 -13.24 -7.18 37.63
N PRO A 716 -13.38 -8.44 37.17
CA PRO A 716 -13.39 -8.72 35.74
C PRO A 716 -14.71 -8.23 35.11
N GLY A 717 -14.63 -7.32 34.13
CA GLY A 717 -15.77 -6.94 33.30
C GLY A 717 -15.89 -5.47 32.90
N GLN A 718 -15.19 -4.53 33.54
CA GLN A 718 -15.14 -3.13 33.10
C GLN A 718 -13.88 -2.87 32.28
N ARG A 719 -14.07 -2.42 31.03
CA ARG A 719 -13.02 -1.74 30.24
C ARG A 719 -12.80 -0.34 30.82
N LEU A 720 -11.55 0.12 30.89
CA LEU A 720 -11.23 1.47 31.37
C LEU A 720 -11.80 2.55 30.44
N PHE A 721 -11.89 3.77 30.94
CA PHE A 721 -12.26 4.98 30.20
C PHE A 721 -13.69 5.01 29.68
N ARG A 722 -14.60 4.09 30.07
CA ARG A 722 -15.99 4.10 29.57
C ARG A 722 -16.91 5.01 30.37
N ARG A 723 -17.53 5.97 29.67
CA ARG A 723 -18.62 6.82 30.19
C ARG A 723 -19.71 5.97 30.85
N SER A 724 -19.96 6.23 32.13
CA SER A 724 -20.98 5.50 32.92
C SER A 724 -22.40 5.88 32.50
N GLY A 725 -23.01 5.05 31.65
CA GLY A 725 -24.33 5.30 31.05
C GLY A 725 -25.48 5.39 32.06
N ALA A 726 -26.31 6.42 31.92
CA ALA A 726 -27.42 6.69 32.83
C ALA A 726 -28.74 6.02 32.42
N GLY A 727 -29.11 4.93 33.10
CA GLY A 727 -30.50 4.61 33.44
C GLY A 727 -31.28 3.57 32.61
N SER A 728 -31.54 2.41 33.22
CA SER A 728 -32.90 1.85 33.32
C SER A 728 -33.01 0.95 34.56
N ASP A 729 -34.21 0.84 35.15
CA ASP A 729 -34.41 0.29 36.50
C ASP A 729 -34.61 -1.23 36.57
N SER A 730 -34.33 -1.77 37.77
CA SER A 730 -34.87 -3.03 38.34
C SER A 730 -34.28 -4.34 37.77
N PHE A 731 -33.90 -5.35 38.56
CA PHE A 731 -34.30 -5.69 39.94
C PHE A 731 -33.11 -6.10 40.83
N SER A 732 -33.26 -5.90 42.15
CA SER A 732 -32.42 -6.55 43.17
C SER A 732 -33.03 -7.88 43.61
N GLU A 733 -32.23 -8.93 43.79
CA GLU A 733 -32.58 -10.04 44.68
C GLU A 733 -31.31 -10.66 45.32
N THR A 734 -31.48 -11.29 46.49
CA THR A 734 -30.37 -11.52 47.44
C THR A 734 -30.22 -12.97 47.89
N SER A 735 -29.02 -13.54 47.76
CA SER A 735 -28.46 -14.58 48.66
C SER A 735 -26.94 -14.71 48.37
N SER A 736 -26.00 -14.84 49.32
CA SER A 736 -25.96 -15.27 50.73
C SER A 736 -25.56 -16.73 50.97
N ILE A 737 -24.24 -16.93 51.16
CA ILE A 737 -23.58 -17.94 52.01
C ILE A 737 -23.63 -19.43 51.59
N GLY A 738 -22.44 -20.04 51.52
CA GLY A 738 -22.26 -21.49 51.37
C GLY A 738 -20.80 -21.93 51.15
N GLN A 739 -19.95 -21.87 52.18
CA GLN A 739 -18.59 -22.46 52.15
C GLN A 739 -18.60 -23.96 52.47
N ALA A 740 -17.71 -24.74 51.84
CA ALA A 740 -17.30 -26.07 52.29
C ALA A 740 -16.01 -26.57 51.60
N GLU A 741 -15.08 -27.10 52.40
CA GLU A 741 -13.77 -27.65 52.02
C GLU A 741 -13.54 -29.01 52.75
N GLU A 742 -12.73 -29.97 52.32
CA GLU A 742 -11.81 -30.10 51.16
C GLU A 742 -12.39 -31.16 50.15
N ALA A 743 -11.77 -32.20 49.56
CA ALA A 743 -10.42 -32.76 49.68
C ALA A 743 -9.81 -33.35 48.39
N THR A 744 -8.48 -33.36 48.35
CA THR A 744 -7.59 -34.27 47.58
C THR A 744 -7.96 -35.77 47.82
N ARG A 745 -7.52 -36.79 47.05
CA ARG A 745 -6.25 -36.98 46.32
C ARG A 745 -6.25 -38.19 45.35
N GLU A 746 -5.31 -38.20 44.39
CA GLU A 746 -4.64 -39.31 43.66
C GLU A 746 -5.25 -40.75 43.59
N GLY A 747 -5.20 -41.37 42.41
CA GLY A 747 -5.21 -42.84 42.25
C GLY A 747 -5.72 -43.34 40.89
N SER A 748 -4.90 -44.07 40.13
CA SER A 748 -5.27 -44.62 38.81
C SER A 748 -5.06 -46.14 38.70
N ILE A 749 -5.72 -46.73 37.69
CA ILE A 749 -5.62 -48.12 37.18
C ILE A 749 -6.59 -49.16 37.79
N THR A 750 -7.07 -50.00 36.87
CA THR A 750 -8.16 -51.00 36.79
C THR A 750 -7.82 -52.35 37.50
N PRO A 751 -8.73 -53.38 37.66
CA PRO A 751 -9.81 -53.74 36.70
C PRO A 751 -11.13 -54.44 37.15
N SER A 752 -12.01 -54.54 36.15
CA SER A 752 -12.98 -55.63 35.83
C SER A 752 -14.16 -55.99 36.77
N SER A 753 -15.38 -55.81 36.24
CA SER A 753 -16.27 -56.93 35.85
C SER A 753 -17.35 -56.44 34.87
N CYS A 754 -18.00 -57.35 34.11
CA CYS A 754 -18.83 -57.00 32.94
C CYS A 754 -20.28 -57.51 33.05
N ILE A 755 -21.25 -56.73 32.55
CA ILE A 755 -22.56 -57.22 32.06
C ILE A 755 -22.91 -56.48 30.75
N HIS A 756 -23.14 -57.23 29.66
CA HIS A 756 -23.69 -56.83 28.35
C HIS A 756 -25.23 -57.12 28.34
N PRO A 757 -26.02 -57.22 27.22
CA PRO A 757 -25.82 -57.01 25.76
C PRO A 757 -26.99 -56.20 25.07
N PRO A 758 -27.22 -56.19 23.73
CA PRO A 758 -26.34 -56.08 22.54
C PRO A 758 -26.88 -55.01 21.50
N PRO A 759 -26.87 -55.14 20.13
CA PRO A 759 -26.18 -54.12 19.30
C PRO A 759 -26.87 -53.66 17.98
N SER A 760 -26.18 -52.80 17.20
CA SER A 760 -26.32 -52.68 15.72
C SER A 760 -25.01 -52.15 15.11
N PRO A 761 -24.39 -52.81 14.10
CA PRO A 761 -23.20 -52.30 13.39
C PRO A 761 -23.53 -52.03 11.88
N PRO A 762 -22.61 -51.96 10.89
CA PRO A 762 -22.47 -50.74 10.07
C PRO A 762 -22.65 -50.96 8.55
N ALA A 763 -22.44 -49.90 7.76
CA ALA A 763 -22.35 -49.95 6.30
C ALA A 763 -20.92 -50.28 5.80
N PRO A 764 -20.78 -50.88 4.59
CA PRO A 764 -19.54 -50.91 3.81
C PRO A 764 -19.62 -50.11 2.49
N GLU A 765 -18.50 -50.06 1.77
CA GLU A 765 -18.25 -49.28 0.54
C GLU A 765 -18.39 -50.12 -0.76
N GLU A 766 -18.40 -49.44 -1.92
CA GLU A 766 -18.17 -49.94 -3.30
C GLU A 766 -19.09 -51.08 -3.82
N ASP A 767 -19.38 -51.25 -5.12
CA ASP A 767 -18.54 -51.14 -6.32
C ASP A 767 -19.38 -50.79 -7.58
N SER A 768 -18.72 -50.69 -8.72
CA SER A 768 -19.20 -50.44 -10.08
C SER A 768 -19.86 -51.65 -10.77
N HIS A 769 -20.77 -51.41 -11.74
CA HIS A 769 -20.64 -51.90 -13.13
C HIS A 769 -21.84 -51.59 -14.06
N THR A 770 -21.48 -51.39 -15.33
CA THR A 770 -22.24 -51.29 -16.58
C THR A 770 -23.41 -52.27 -16.85
N ALA A 771 -24.50 -51.78 -17.46
CA ALA A 771 -25.28 -52.47 -18.52
C ALA A 771 -26.18 -51.51 -19.32
N ARG A 772 -26.70 -51.94 -20.48
CA ARG A 772 -27.68 -51.21 -21.34
C ARG A 772 -29.03 -51.95 -21.37
N ASP A 773 -30.12 -51.20 -21.57
CA ASP A 773 -31.03 -51.28 -22.74
C ASP A 773 -32.28 -50.41 -22.46
N VAL A 774 -32.59 -49.40 -23.30
CA VAL A 774 -33.43 -49.48 -24.52
C VAL A 774 -34.88 -49.91 -24.28
N VAL A 775 -35.79 -48.93 -24.30
CA VAL A 775 -37.05 -48.92 -25.08
C VAL A 775 -37.46 -47.44 -25.25
N ALA A 776 -38.15 -47.12 -26.34
CA ALA A 776 -38.60 -45.76 -26.66
C ALA A 776 -40.08 -45.55 -26.33
N GLU A 777 -40.48 -44.28 -26.16
CA GLU A 777 -41.84 -43.83 -26.40
C GLU A 777 -41.79 -42.46 -27.12
N GLU A 778 -42.86 -42.11 -27.84
CA GLU A 778 -42.81 -41.21 -29.01
C GLU A 778 -44.00 -40.24 -29.00
N ILE A 779 -43.96 -39.18 -29.84
CA ILE A 779 -45.05 -38.22 -30.13
C ILE A 779 -45.25 -37.23 -28.94
N GLN A 780 -45.23 -35.91 -29.12
CA GLN A 780 -46.10 -35.18 -30.05
C GLN A 780 -45.51 -33.85 -30.56
N GLU A 781 -45.43 -33.69 -31.89
CA GLU A 781 -45.26 -32.39 -32.54
C GLU A 781 -46.59 -31.63 -32.67
N SER A 782 -46.50 -30.32 -32.92
CA SER A 782 -47.58 -29.57 -33.58
C SER A 782 -46.99 -28.66 -34.65
N SER A 783 -47.54 -28.70 -35.86
CA SER A 783 -46.96 -28.09 -37.06
C SER A 783 -47.98 -27.22 -37.79
N VAL A 784 -47.50 -26.11 -38.39
CA VAL A 784 -48.26 -25.31 -39.35
C VAL A 784 -47.40 -25.06 -40.59
N GLN A 785 -47.99 -25.34 -41.73
CA GLN A 785 -47.45 -25.30 -43.10
C GLN A 785 -47.63 -23.89 -43.72
N VAL A 786 -47.17 -23.52 -44.93
CA VAL A 786 -46.11 -23.86 -45.92
C VAL A 786 -46.26 -22.78 -47.00
N HIS A 787 -45.19 -22.31 -47.63
CA HIS A 787 -45.20 -22.10 -49.10
C HIS A 787 -43.79 -22.11 -49.67
N THR A 788 -43.67 -22.69 -50.87
CA THR A 788 -42.41 -22.95 -51.58
C THR A 788 -42.57 -22.48 -53.00
N GLN A 789 -41.52 -21.92 -53.60
CA GLN A 789 -41.28 -22.11 -55.03
C GLN A 789 -39.79 -21.90 -55.36
N VAL A 790 -39.32 -22.67 -56.33
CA VAL A 790 -37.98 -22.68 -56.93
C VAL A 790 -38.20 -22.96 -58.40
N GLU A 791 -37.48 -22.26 -59.28
CA GLU A 791 -37.34 -22.63 -60.68
C GLU A 791 -35.89 -22.33 -61.12
N GLU A 792 -35.30 -23.27 -61.84
CA GLU A 792 -34.00 -23.16 -62.52
C GLU A 792 -34.27 -23.18 -64.03
N GLU A 793 -33.46 -22.49 -64.83
CA GLU A 793 -33.31 -22.82 -66.25
C GLU A 793 -31.90 -22.47 -66.76
N GLU A 794 -31.37 -23.29 -67.68
CA GLU A 794 -30.01 -23.20 -68.22
C GLU A 794 -29.96 -22.42 -69.55
N THR A 795 -28.80 -21.87 -69.95
CA THR A 795 -27.96 -22.40 -71.06
C THR A 795 -26.94 -21.40 -71.68
N SER A 796 -25.74 -21.95 -71.97
CA SER A 796 -24.84 -21.70 -73.14
C SER A 796 -24.17 -20.34 -73.47
N GLU A 797 -22.84 -20.42 -73.67
CA GLU A 797 -22.00 -19.78 -74.72
C GLU A 797 -21.74 -18.23 -74.68
N GLU A 798 -20.60 -17.66 -75.12
CA GLU A 798 -19.33 -18.22 -75.68
C GLU A 798 -18.10 -17.25 -75.46
N ARG A 799 -16.88 -17.80 -75.57
CA ARG A 799 -15.58 -17.18 -76.01
C ARG A 799 -14.80 -16.10 -75.21
N GLN A 800 -13.55 -16.49 -74.95
CA GLN A 800 -12.28 -15.70 -74.87
C GLN A 800 -11.84 -15.15 -76.27
N PRO A 801 -10.77 -14.32 -76.46
CA PRO A 801 -9.56 -14.19 -75.62
C PRO A 801 -8.92 -12.78 -75.43
N GLU A 802 -7.85 -12.82 -74.62
CA GLU A 802 -6.61 -12.03 -74.59
C GLU A 802 -6.39 -10.82 -75.54
N GLY A 803 -5.81 -9.76 -74.97
CA GLY A 803 -5.09 -8.71 -75.70
C GLY A 803 -4.01 -8.06 -74.83
N GLN A 804 -2.76 -8.03 -75.30
CA GLN A 804 -1.64 -7.33 -74.65
C GLN A 804 -1.33 -6.01 -75.36
N GLU A 805 -1.17 -4.92 -74.62
CA GLU A 805 -0.37 -3.73 -74.96
C GLU A 805 -0.12 -3.01 -73.61
N VAL A 806 1.08 -2.96 -73.03
CA VAL A 806 2.38 -2.42 -73.48
C VAL A 806 2.42 -0.89 -73.45
N GLU A 807 3.49 -0.37 -72.85
CA GLU A 807 3.72 1.02 -72.47
C GLU A 807 3.77 2.00 -73.66
N GLN A 808 3.32 3.24 -73.45
CA GLN A 808 4.17 4.38 -73.78
C GLN A 808 3.88 5.65 -72.95
N SER A 809 4.95 6.34 -72.57
CA SER A 809 4.95 7.66 -71.93
C SER A 809 5.03 8.77 -72.98
N GLY A 810 4.38 9.93 -72.77
CA GLY A 810 4.25 10.91 -73.87
C GLY A 810 3.71 12.31 -73.61
N ARG A 811 3.99 12.94 -72.45
CA ARG A 811 3.57 14.31 -72.00
C ARG A 811 2.22 14.41 -71.29
#